data_AF-Q48IJ4-F1
#
_entry.id   AF-Q48IJ4-F1
#
_cell.length_a   1.000
_cell.length_b   1.000
_cell.length_c   1.000
_cell.angle_alpha   90.00
_cell.angle_beta   90.00
_cell.angle_gamma   90.00
#
_symmetry.space_group_name_H-M   'P 1'
#
loop_
_entity.id
_entity.type
_entity.pdbx_description
1 polymer ?
#
loop_
_entity_poly.entity_id
_entity_poly.type
_entity_poly.pdbx_seq_one_letter_code
_entity_poly.pdbx_strand_id
1 'polypeptide(L)'
;MKLTKNNLSRLDADIALPAYTVESTRQGIAHIGVGGFHRAHQAFYTDALMNSGEGFEWSICGVGLRTEDKAVRDALAQQDYLYTLYELGDTPDTETRVIASISGMLLAEDSTQALIDKLSSPDIRIVSLTITEGGYCIDDSNGQFMAHLPQIQHDLAHPDQPKTVFGFLCAALARRRAEGTPAFTLMSCDNLPHNGAVTRKALLAFATLRDADLHDWIKDNVSFPNAMVDRITPMTSAAHRLKLADEKHIDDAWPVVCEPFVQWVLEDKFVNGRPAWEKVGVQFTDDVTPYEEMKIKLLNGSHLALTYLGFLKGYRFVHETMNDPLFVRYIRAYMDLDVTPQLASVPGIDLEGYKDTLIERFSNQAIADQLERVCSDGSSKFPKFTIPTINRLIVDQGNFERASLVVAAWSLYLQGVDENGTTYKIPDPRAEFCQALVADDELITQRLLQVEEIFGVAIPKSAEFVAAFEQNLNDLRTLGVSGTIDCGTQGTKVLVLDTESSTVLGEGSASHSLISDHNGRREQDVGQWLDALQQATRDALAQSGVSGQQILGIGVSGQQHGLVLLDAQGEVLRPAKLWCDTESAPENQRLLDYLGGAQGSLQRLGLVIAPGYTVSKLLWTKEQYPQLFERIDKVLLPHDYLNYWLTGRCCTEFGDASGTGYFNVRTREWDLPLLAHIDPSDRLGKALPQLVQAHEAVGVLRPEIARLLDLNPAALVSSGGGDNMMGAIGTGNIQPGLITMSLGSSGTVYAYADEARVSEHESVATFCSSSGGWLPLICTMNLTNATTAIRELFALDIAGFNQAVAQAPIGAEGVLILPFLNGERVPALPDATGSIVGLDSTNLTQANLSRAVVEGTTFGLRYGLDLLRDSGIKSEKIRLIGGGSKSAVWRQIVADIMNTPVICTDHAEAAALGAAIQAAWCWSHADGKAEGLQQLCERCVSLDQSSETHPVVHNVAAYQQVYQRYQAQLRKV
;
A
#
# COMPACT_ATOMS: atom_id res chain seq x y z
N MET A 1 -36.88 -12.36 -22.04
CA MET A 1 -37.44 -11.93 -23.34
C MET A 1 -36.30 -11.68 -24.30
N LYS A 2 -36.23 -12.36 -25.46
CA LYS A 2 -35.11 -12.17 -26.39
C LYS A 2 -35.09 -10.75 -26.95
N LEU A 3 -33.94 -10.06 -26.88
CA LEU A 3 -33.77 -8.73 -27.46
C LEU A 3 -33.79 -8.79 -28.99
N THR A 4 -34.82 -8.23 -29.59
CA THR A 4 -35.01 -8.05 -31.05
C THR A 4 -35.96 -6.87 -31.27
N LYS A 5 -36.00 -6.32 -32.48
CA LYS A 5 -36.92 -5.21 -32.82
C LYS A 5 -38.38 -5.56 -32.54
N ASN A 6 -38.78 -6.80 -32.82
CA ASN A 6 -40.14 -7.28 -32.61
C ASN A 6 -40.56 -7.37 -31.13
N ASN A 7 -39.59 -7.42 -30.22
CA ASN A 7 -39.84 -7.56 -28.78
C ASN A 7 -39.61 -6.27 -27.98
N LEU A 8 -39.15 -5.17 -28.60
CA LEU A 8 -38.85 -3.91 -27.90
C LEU A 8 -40.03 -3.40 -27.05
N SER A 9 -41.25 -3.42 -27.60
CA SER A 9 -42.45 -2.97 -26.90
C SER A 9 -42.95 -3.92 -25.81
N ARG A 10 -42.24 -5.04 -25.57
CA ARG A 10 -42.57 -6.08 -24.59
C ARG A 10 -41.53 -6.18 -23.47
N LEU A 11 -40.52 -5.31 -23.48
CA LEU A 11 -39.56 -5.18 -22.39
C LEU A 11 -40.23 -4.46 -21.21
N ASP A 12 -39.65 -4.59 -20.03
CA ASP A 12 -40.16 -3.97 -18.81
C ASP A 12 -40.10 -2.44 -18.91
N ALA A 13 -40.98 -1.76 -18.17
CA ALA A 13 -41.19 -0.32 -18.28
C ALA A 13 -40.01 0.53 -17.78
N ASP A 14 -39.12 -0.05 -16.96
CA ASP A 14 -37.90 0.57 -16.45
C ASP A 14 -36.71 0.44 -17.42
N ILE A 15 -36.86 -0.24 -18.55
CA ILE A 15 -35.85 -0.34 -19.60
C ILE A 15 -35.99 0.86 -20.55
N ALA A 16 -34.95 1.67 -20.64
CA ALA A 16 -34.92 2.77 -21.59
C ALA A 16 -34.78 2.25 -23.03
N LEU A 17 -35.66 2.70 -23.92
CA LEU A 17 -35.70 2.29 -25.33
C LEU A 17 -35.26 3.45 -26.24
N PRO A 18 -34.76 3.16 -27.46
CA PRO A 18 -34.54 4.17 -28.49
C PRO A 18 -35.82 4.96 -28.77
N ALA A 19 -35.76 6.28 -28.65
CA ALA A 19 -36.87 7.20 -28.91
C ALA A 19 -37.02 7.57 -30.41
N TYR A 20 -36.23 6.93 -31.27
CA TYR A 20 -36.16 7.17 -32.71
C TYR A 20 -36.46 5.88 -33.51
N THR A 21 -36.90 6.03 -34.75
CA THR A 21 -37.14 4.90 -35.66
C THR A 21 -35.82 4.38 -36.20
N VAL A 22 -35.39 3.18 -35.79
CA VAL A 22 -34.10 2.59 -36.17
C VAL A 22 -33.91 2.52 -37.69
N GLU A 23 -34.96 2.22 -38.45
CA GLU A 23 -34.96 2.12 -39.92
C GLU A 23 -34.74 3.47 -40.63
N SER A 24 -34.98 4.58 -39.94
CA SER A 24 -34.78 5.92 -40.47
C SER A 24 -33.32 6.38 -40.42
N THR A 25 -32.48 5.69 -39.65
CA THR A 25 -31.06 6.03 -39.51
C THR A 25 -30.24 5.65 -40.74
N ARG A 26 -29.15 6.37 -40.98
CA ARG A 26 -28.18 6.12 -42.05
C ARG A 26 -26.78 6.14 -41.48
N GLN A 27 -25.88 5.37 -42.09
CA GLN A 27 -24.53 5.21 -41.57
C GLN A 27 -23.66 6.41 -41.92
N GLY A 28 -23.03 7.01 -40.90
CA GLY A 28 -22.06 8.10 -41.06
C GLY A 28 -20.68 7.77 -40.47
N ILE A 29 -20.62 6.71 -39.66
CA ILE A 29 -19.42 6.29 -38.93
C ILE A 29 -19.14 4.83 -39.29
N ALA A 30 -17.89 4.52 -39.59
CA ALA A 30 -17.38 3.14 -39.55
C ALA A 30 -16.49 2.99 -38.32
N HIS A 31 -16.69 1.94 -37.52
CA HIS A 31 -15.93 1.73 -36.30
C HIS A 31 -15.15 0.42 -36.37
N ILE A 32 -13.82 0.50 -36.24
CA ILE A 32 -12.92 -0.65 -36.30
C ILE A 32 -12.58 -1.11 -34.89
N GLY A 33 -12.93 -2.37 -34.58
CA GLY A 33 -12.74 -2.98 -33.26
C GLY A 33 -13.98 -2.87 -32.37
N VAL A 34 -15.06 -3.55 -32.72
CA VAL A 34 -16.34 -3.49 -31.98
C VAL A 34 -16.26 -4.24 -30.65
N GLY A 35 -15.65 -3.60 -29.65
CA GLY A 35 -15.50 -4.14 -28.29
C GLY A 35 -16.58 -3.71 -27.30
N GLY A 36 -16.35 -3.98 -26.02
CA GLY A 36 -17.18 -3.47 -24.92
C GLY A 36 -17.12 -1.95 -24.84
N PHE A 37 -15.92 -1.38 -24.78
CA PHE A 37 -15.72 0.06 -24.59
C PHE A 37 -16.43 0.91 -25.66
N HIS A 38 -16.30 0.55 -26.94
CA HIS A 38 -17.01 1.23 -28.02
C HIS A 38 -18.52 1.29 -27.80
N ARG A 39 -19.10 0.14 -27.44
CA ARG A 39 -20.54 -0.03 -27.23
C ARG A 39 -21.04 0.72 -25.99
N ALA A 40 -20.20 0.85 -24.97
CA ALA A 40 -20.53 1.59 -23.74
C ALA A 40 -20.27 3.10 -23.84
N HIS A 41 -19.50 3.57 -24.84
CA HIS A 41 -19.01 4.95 -24.89
C HIS A 41 -19.41 5.69 -26.17
N GLN A 42 -18.76 5.44 -27.32
CA GLN A 42 -19.06 6.21 -28.54
C GLN A 42 -20.45 5.88 -29.09
N ALA A 43 -20.83 4.61 -29.08
CA ALA A 43 -22.16 4.18 -29.50
C ALA A 43 -23.25 4.69 -28.55
N PHE A 44 -22.95 4.82 -27.25
CA PHE A 44 -23.82 5.41 -26.24
C PHE A 44 -24.08 6.90 -26.52
N TYR A 45 -23.04 7.72 -26.68
CA TYR A 45 -23.23 9.15 -27.00
C TYR A 45 -23.96 9.37 -28.33
N THR A 46 -23.69 8.52 -29.32
CA THR A 46 -24.37 8.60 -30.62
C THR A 46 -25.85 8.22 -30.50
N ASP A 47 -26.18 7.19 -29.71
CA ASP A 47 -27.57 6.82 -29.41
C ASP A 47 -28.30 7.91 -28.62
N ALA A 48 -27.65 8.48 -27.61
CA ALA A 48 -28.19 9.59 -26.82
C ALA A 48 -28.53 10.80 -27.71
N LEU A 49 -27.66 11.13 -28.68
CA LEU A 49 -27.94 12.21 -29.63
C LEU A 49 -29.16 11.88 -30.51
N MET A 50 -29.26 10.65 -31.01
CA MET A 50 -30.43 10.20 -31.78
C MET A 50 -31.72 10.26 -30.97
N ASN A 51 -31.66 9.97 -29.67
CA ASN A 51 -32.81 10.12 -28.76
C ASN A 51 -33.27 11.57 -28.58
N SER A 52 -32.38 12.55 -28.82
CA SER A 52 -32.76 13.98 -28.84
C SER A 52 -33.45 14.43 -30.14
N GLY A 53 -33.59 13.52 -31.13
CA GLY A 53 -34.21 13.80 -32.42
C GLY A 53 -33.25 14.31 -33.50
N GLU A 54 -31.94 14.21 -33.29
CA GLU A 54 -30.90 14.71 -34.18
C GLU A 54 -29.89 13.63 -34.56
N GLY A 55 -29.11 13.84 -35.64
CA GLY A 55 -27.97 12.98 -35.98
C GLY A 55 -28.32 11.60 -36.54
N PHE A 56 -29.52 11.42 -37.12
CA PHE A 56 -29.94 10.14 -37.70
C PHE A 56 -29.03 9.65 -38.84
N GLU A 57 -28.27 10.54 -39.47
CA GLU A 57 -27.29 10.25 -40.51
C GLU A 57 -25.93 9.73 -40.00
N TRP A 58 -25.81 9.51 -38.69
CA TRP A 58 -24.55 9.12 -38.02
C TRP A 58 -24.59 7.74 -37.38
N SER A 59 -25.44 6.83 -37.88
CA SER A 59 -25.39 5.42 -37.44
C SER A 59 -24.02 4.80 -37.72
N ILE A 60 -23.69 3.78 -36.92
CA ILE A 60 -22.39 3.13 -36.92
C ILE A 60 -22.47 1.82 -37.70
N CYS A 61 -21.53 1.65 -38.63
CA CYS A 61 -21.17 0.35 -39.19
C CYS A 61 -19.95 -0.19 -38.43
N GLY A 62 -20.14 -1.27 -37.67
CA GLY A 62 -19.04 -1.99 -37.05
C GLY A 62 -18.13 -2.65 -38.10
N VAL A 63 -16.87 -2.82 -37.75
CA VAL A 63 -15.84 -3.47 -38.57
C VAL A 63 -15.01 -4.39 -37.68
N GLY A 64 -14.99 -5.68 -38.01
CA GLY A 64 -14.10 -6.67 -37.41
C GLY A 64 -12.97 -7.05 -38.35
N LEU A 65 -11.73 -6.99 -37.86
CA LEU A 65 -10.52 -7.36 -38.60
C LEU A 65 -9.93 -8.70 -38.14
N ARG A 66 -10.41 -9.22 -37.00
CA ARG A 66 -9.90 -10.42 -36.35
C ARG A 66 -10.96 -11.52 -36.37
N THR A 67 -10.54 -12.78 -36.26
CA THR A 67 -11.45 -13.92 -36.34
C THR A 67 -12.42 -13.96 -35.15
N GLU A 68 -11.99 -13.49 -33.98
CA GLU A 68 -12.80 -13.35 -32.76
C GLU A 68 -13.97 -12.37 -32.91
N ASP A 69 -13.89 -11.39 -33.83
CA ASP A 69 -14.95 -10.41 -34.07
C ASP A 69 -16.22 -11.06 -34.66
N LYS A 70 -16.10 -12.26 -35.22
CA LYS A 70 -17.22 -13.03 -35.79
C LYS A 70 -18.30 -13.31 -34.76
N ALA A 71 -17.89 -13.66 -33.54
CA ALA A 71 -18.83 -13.98 -32.47
C ALA A 71 -19.67 -12.74 -32.08
N VAL A 72 -19.04 -11.56 -32.04
CA VAL A 72 -19.72 -10.28 -31.79
C VAL A 72 -20.71 -9.97 -32.90
N ARG A 73 -20.27 -10.09 -34.17
CA ARG A 73 -21.14 -9.85 -35.34
C ARG A 73 -22.36 -10.75 -35.30
N ASP A 74 -22.19 -12.05 -35.12
CA ASP A 74 -23.27 -13.02 -35.14
C ASP A 74 -24.28 -12.78 -34.01
N ALA A 75 -23.81 -12.43 -32.80
CA ALA A 75 -24.68 -12.11 -31.68
C ALA A 75 -25.50 -10.82 -31.93
N LEU A 76 -24.85 -9.75 -32.38
CA LEU A 76 -25.55 -8.49 -32.69
C LEU A 76 -26.54 -8.68 -33.86
N ALA A 77 -26.15 -9.38 -34.93
CA ALA A 77 -27.02 -9.62 -36.08
C ALA A 77 -28.28 -10.41 -35.70
N GLN A 78 -28.20 -11.36 -34.77
CA GLN A 78 -29.35 -12.11 -34.25
C GLN A 78 -30.32 -11.26 -33.42
N GLN A 79 -29.93 -10.04 -33.07
CA GLN A 79 -30.71 -9.07 -32.28
C GLN A 79 -31.04 -7.81 -33.10
N ASP A 80 -30.98 -7.91 -34.44
CA ASP A 80 -31.19 -6.76 -35.33
C ASP A 80 -30.22 -5.60 -35.07
N TYR A 81 -29.01 -5.92 -34.61
CA TYR A 81 -27.94 -5.02 -34.13
C TYR A 81 -28.27 -4.22 -32.86
N LEU A 82 -29.34 -4.57 -32.16
CA LEU A 82 -29.64 -4.07 -30.82
C LEU A 82 -28.78 -4.79 -29.78
N TYR A 83 -28.42 -4.06 -28.72
CA TYR A 83 -27.83 -4.63 -27.52
C TYR A 83 -28.23 -3.80 -26.30
N THR A 84 -28.11 -4.40 -25.12
CA THR A 84 -28.40 -3.76 -23.84
C THR A 84 -27.11 -3.17 -23.28
N LEU A 85 -27.14 -1.88 -22.97
CA LEU A 85 -26.20 -1.22 -22.07
C LEU A 85 -26.75 -1.32 -20.65
N TYR A 86 -25.98 -1.97 -19.78
CA TYR A 86 -26.37 -2.30 -18.42
C TYR A 86 -25.40 -1.64 -17.45
N GLU A 87 -25.81 -0.51 -16.89
CA GLU A 87 -25.02 0.19 -15.88
C GLU A 87 -25.08 -0.57 -14.55
N LEU A 88 -23.91 -0.76 -13.93
CA LEU A 88 -23.77 -1.37 -12.62
C LEU A 88 -23.00 -0.43 -11.70
N GLY A 89 -23.63 -0.09 -10.59
CA GLY A 89 -23.10 0.78 -9.54
C GLY A 89 -23.69 0.39 -8.19
N ASP A 90 -23.01 0.77 -7.12
CA ASP A 90 -23.48 0.53 -5.75
C ASP A 90 -24.58 1.51 -5.33
N THR A 91 -24.76 2.58 -6.10
CA THR A 91 -25.80 3.60 -5.95
C THR A 91 -27.02 3.28 -6.82
N PRO A 92 -28.23 3.73 -6.42
CA PRO A 92 -29.47 3.40 -7.12
C PRO A 92 -29.67 4.12 -8.46
N ASP A 93 -28.73 4.95 -8.90
CA ASP A 93 -28.80 5.81 -10.10
C ASP A 93 -28.29 5.14 -11.38
N THR A 94 -28.37 3.80 -11.46
CA THR A 94 -27.99 3.03 -12.66
C THR A 94 -29.13 2.93 -13.67
N GLU A 95 -28.85 3.12 -14.96
CA GLU A 95 -29.80 2.89 -16.06
C GLU A 95 -29.57 1.53 -16.76
N THR A 96 -30.66 0.90 -17.21
CA THR A 96 -30.60 -0.18 -18.21
C THR A 96 -31.26 0.29 -19.49
N ARG A 97 -30.53 0.23 -20.60
CA ARG A 97 -30.93 0.83 -21.88
C ARG A 97 -30.69 -0.10 -23.05
N VAL A 98 -31.62 -0.13 -24.00
CA VAL A 98 -31.37 -0.70 -25.33
C VAL A 98 -30.74 0.35 -26.23
N ILE A 99 -29.59 0.02 -26.84
CA ILE A 99 -28.88 0.87 -27.80
C ILE A 99 -29.13 0.37 -29.21
N ALA A 100 -29.36 1.31 -30.15
CA ALA A 100 -29.64 1.02 -31.56
C ALA A 100 -28.81 1.86 -32.55
N SER A 101 -27.76 2.53 -32.08
CA SER A 101 -26.90 3.37 -32.93
C SER A 101 -26.02 2.56 -33.90
N ILE A 102 -25.75 1.28 -33.61
CA ILE A 102 -25.09 0.33 -34.51
C ILE A 102 -26.14 -0.33 -35.41
N SER A 103 -25.99 -0.20 -36.73
CA SER A 103 -26.95 -0.73 -37.71
C SER A 103 -26.43 -1.87 -38.59
N GLY A 104 -25.15 -2.23 -38.42
CA GLY A 104 -24.52 -3.30 -39.16
C GLY A 104 -23.09 -3.55 -38.69
N MET A 105 -22.53 -4.71 -39.01
CA MET A 105 -21.12 -5.02 -38.79
C MET A 105 -20.56 -5.87 -39.93
N LEU A 106 -19.43 -5.45 -40.49
CA LEU A 106 -18.71 -6.16 -41.56
C LEU A 106 -17.46 -6.84 -41.01
N LEU A 107 -17.14 -8.01 -41.52
CA LEU A 107 -15.91 -8.73 -41.19
C LEU A 107 -14.97 -8.72 -42.40
N ALA A 108 -13.69 -8.43 -42.17
CA ALA A 108 -12.67 -8.49 -43.20
C ALA A 108 -12.55 -9.88 -43.85
N GLU A 109 -12.79 -10.95 -43.06
CA GLU A 109 -12.76 -12.34 -43.55
C GLU A 109 -13.91 -12.69 -44.51
N ASP A 110 -15.05 -11.99 -44.42
CA ASP A 110 -16.20 -12.26 -45.29
C ASP A 110 -15.98 -11.66 -46.69
N SER A 111 -15.44 -10.43 -46.76
CA SER A 111 -15.04 -9.78 -48.01
C SER A 111 -14.22 -8.52 -47.75
N THR A 112 -12.92 -8.59 -48.06
CA THR A 112 -12.03 -7.42 -48.06
C THR A 112 -12.60 -6.27 -48.91
N GLN A 113 -13.15 -6.60 -50.08
CA GLN A 113 -13.66 -5.59 -51.00
C GLN A 113 -14.91 -4.89 -50.46
N ALA A 114 -15.84 -5.63 -49.85
CA ALA A 114 -17.03 -5.03 -49.25
C ALA A 114 -16.68 -4.06 -48.11
N LEU A 115 -15.63 -4.37 -47.34
CA LEU A 115 -15.14 -3.47 -46.29
C LEU A 115 -14.49 -2.21 -46.89
N ILE A 116 -13.66 -2.34 -47.92
CA ILE A 116 -13.10 -1.18 -48.63
C ILE A 116 -14.22 -0.33 -49.24
N ASP A 117 -15.25 -0.95 -49.84
CA ASP A 117 -16.40 -0.25 -50.41
C ASP A 117 -17.15 0.54 -49.34
N LYS A 118 -17.38 -0.07 -48.17
CA LYS A 118 -18.01 0.61 -47.03
C LYS A 118 -17.21 1.83 -46.58
N LEU A 119 -15.91 1.67 -46.34
CA LEU A 119 -15.02 2.76 -45.92
C LEU A 119 -14.88 3.85 -47.00
N SER A 120 -15.03 3.49 -48.27
CA SER A 120 -14.96 4.43 -49.40
C SER A 120 -16.27 5.15 -49.67
N SER A 121 -17.39 4.70 -49.09
CA SER A 121 -18.71 5.31 -49.30
C SER A 121 -18.73 6.77 -48.85
N PRO A 122 -19.27 7.72 -49.66
CA PRO A 122 -19.33 9.14 -49.32
C PRO A 122 -20.08 9.42 -48.01
N ASP A 123 -21.03 8.54 -47.64
CA ASP A 123 -21.80 8.67 -46.40
C ASP A 123 -20.93 8.51 -45.15
N ILE A 124 -19.90 7.65 -45.23
CA ILE A 124 -18.92 7.47 -44.15
C ILE A 124 -17.98 8.67 -44.12
N ARG A 125 -18.11 9.44 -43.05
CA ARG A 125 -17.39 10.70 -42.82
C ARG A 125 -16.41 10.62 -41.65
N ILE A 126 -16.60 9.64 -40.77
CA ILE A 126 -15.69 9.30 -39.67
C ILE A 126 -15.36 7.81 -39.73
N VAL A 127 -14.07 7.49 -39.60
CA VAL A 127 -13.62 6.15 -39.25
C VAL A 127 -13.03 6.23 -37.85
N SER A 128 -13.59 5.46 -36.90
CA SER A 128 -13.21 5.48 -35.48
C SER A 128 -12.58 4.16 -35.05
N LEU A 129 -11.71 4.21 -34.03
CA LEU A 129 -10.83 3.09 -33.68
C LEU A 129 -10.89 2.78 -32.17
N THR A 130 -11.11 1.51 -31.82
CA THR A 130 -10.68 0.92 -30.54
C THR A 130 -9.92 -0.37 -30.82
N ILE A 131 -8.67 -0.23 -31.25
CA ILE A 131 -7.80 -1.32 -31.72
C ILE A 131 -6.76 -1.76 -30.70
N THR A 132 -6.93 -1.33 -29.44
CA THR A 132 -6.03 -1.50 -28.28
C THR A 132 -4.75 -0.68 -28.36
N GLU A 133 -4.09 -0.51 -27.21
CA GLU A 133 -2.89 0.30 -27.04
C GLU A 133 -1.73 -0.20 -27.94
N GLY A 134 -1.63 -1.51 -28.19
CA GLY A 134 -0.65 -2.11 -29.09
C GLY A 134 -1.01 -2.06 -30.59
N GLY A 135 -2.24 -1.69 -30.95
CA GLY A 135 -2.75 -1.76 -32.33
C GLY A 135 -2.11 -0.78 -33.31
N TYR A 136 -1.42 0.25 -32.80
CA TYR A 136 -0.85 1.34 -33.61
C TYR A 136 0.53 1.03 -34.20
N CYS A 137 1.17 -0.07 -33.77
CA CYS A 137 2.48 -0.51 -34.25
C CYS A 137 3.56 0.60 -34.20
N ILE A 138 3.51 1.46 -33.18
CA ILE A 138 4.56 2.43 -32.86
C ILE A 138 5.37 1.88 -31.71
N ASP A 139 6.70 1.92 -31.85
CA ASP A 139 7.63 1.68 -30.76
C ASP A 139 7.76 2.96 -29.93
N ASP A 140 7.32 2.95 -28.67
CA ASP A 140 7.31 4.16 -27.83
C ASP A 140 8.72 4.64 -27.47
N SER A 141 9.73 3.77 -27.51
CA SER A 141 11.11 4.12 -27.12
C SER A 141 11.76 5.12 -28.09
N ASN A 142 11.49 4.96 -29.38
CA ASN A 142 12.08 5.74 -30.47
C ASN A 142 11.02 6.43 -31.36
N GLY A 143 9.74 6.15 -31.10
CA GLY A 143 8.60 6.65 -31.83
C GLY A 143 8.47 6.10 -33.25
N GLN A 144 9.21 5.09 -33.68
CA GLN A 144 9.20 4.61 -35.06
C GLN A 144 8.04 3.64 -35.31
N PHE A 145 7.54 3.63 -36.54
CA PHE A 145 6.57 2.65 -36.99
C PHE A 145 7.24 1.30 -37.27
N MET A 146 6.66 0.22 -36.72
CA MET A 146 7.19 -1.13 -36.79
C MET A 146 6.92 -1.78 -38.16
N ALA A 147 7.53 -1.22 -39.21
CA ALA A 147 7.33 -1.62 -40.59
C ALA A 147 7.66 -3.11 -40.86
N HIS A 148 8.54 -3.71 -40.06
CA HIS A 148 9.01 -5.08 -40.22
C HIS A 148 7.98 -6.16 -39.84
N LEU A 149 6.86 -5.78 -39.20
CA LEU A 149 5.86 -6.75 -38.75
C LEU A 149 5.26 -7.53 -39.95
N PRO A 150 5.09 -8.86 -39.85
CA PRO A 150 4.64 -9.70 -40.96
C PRO A 150 3.32 -9.25 -41.60
N GLN A 151 2.36 -8.82 -40.79
CA GLN A 151 1.06 -8.31 -41.24
C GLN A 151 1.17 -6.97 -41.97
N ILE A 152 2.14 -6.13 -41.61
CA ILE A 152 2.41 -4.86 -42.31
C ILE A 152 3.05 -5.14 -43.67
N GLN A 153 4.02 -6.04 -43.71
CA GLN A 153 4.67 -6.46 -44.96
C GLN A 153 3.67 -7.10 -45.94
N HIS A 154 2.73 -7.90 -45.42
CA HIS A 154 1.64 -8.46 -46.22
C HIS A 154 0.82 -7.37 -46.92
N ASP A 155 0.40 -6.34 -46.18
CA ASP A 155 -0.46 -5.28 -46.73
C ASP A 155 0.28 -4.37 -47.72
N LEU A 156 1.60 -4.22 -47.57
CA LEU A 156 2.45 -3.54 -48.56
C LEU A 156 2.55 -4.35 -49.87
N ALA A 157 2.67 -5.68 -49.77
CA ALA A 157 2.73 -6.57 -50.94
C ALA A 157 1.37 -6.76 -51.62
N HIS A 158 0.27 -6.66 -50.86
CA HIS A 158 -1.09 -6.92 -51.32
C HIS A 158 -2.05 -5.78 -50.92
N PRO A 159 -1.87 -4.56 -51.48
CA PRO A 159 -2.61 -3.37 -51.05
C PRO A 159 -4.12 -3.40 -51.34
N ASP A 160 -4.57 -4.29 -52.25
CA ASP A 160 -5.99 -4.52 -52.56
C ASP A 160 -6.60 -5.67 -51.74
N GLN A 161 -5.79 -6.38 -50.96
CA GLN A 161 -6.21 -7.44 -50.04
C GLN A 161 -5.61 -7.25 -48.63
N PRO A 162 -5.77 -6.06 -48.00
CA PRO A 162 -5.18 -5.79 -46.70
C PRO A 162 -5.79 -6.65 -45.59
N LYS A 163 -5.03 -6.82 -44.52
CA LYS A 163 -5.43 -7.48 -43.26
C LYS A 163 -5.42 -6.53 -42.07
N THR A 164 -4.59 -5.49 -42.12
CA THR A 164 -4.39 -4.55 -41.02
C THR A 164 -5.26 -3.32 -41.19
N VAL A 165 -5.48 -2.62 -40.07
CA VAL A 165 -6.18 -1.32 -40.07
C VAL A 165 -5.55 -0.33 -41.06
N PHE A 166 -4.22 -0.24 -41.11
CA PHE A 166 -3.51 0.70 -42.00
C PHE A 166 -3.72 0.36 -43.48
N GLY A 167 -3.68 -0.93 -43.83
CA GLY A 167 -3.93 -1.40 -45.17
C GLY A 167 -5.34 -1.04 -45.65
N PHE A 168 -6.37 -1.32 -44.83
CA PHE A 168 -7.76 -0.97 -45.13
C PHE A 168 -7.97 0.54 -45.27
N LEU A 169 -7.43 1.33 -44.34
CA LEU A 169 -7.55 2.79 -44.35
C LEU A 169 -6.90 3.40 -45.60
N CYS A 170 -5.67 3.00 -45.93
CA CYS A 170 -5.00 3.49 -47.14
C CYS A 170 -5.70 3.05 -48.42
N ALA A 171 -6.23 1.82 -48.49
CA ALA A 171 -6.99 1.36 -49.66
C ALA A 171 -8.28 2.17 -49.87
N ALA A 172 -9.02 2.45 -48.79
CA ALA A 172 -10.23 3.26 -48.84
C ALA A 172 -9.92 4.72 -49.22
N LEU A 173 -8.91 5.34 -48.59
CA LEU A 173 -8.52 6.72 -48.87
C LEU A 173 -7.99 6.90 -50.31
N ALA A 174 -7.21 5.95 -50.81
CA ALA A 174 -6.77 5.94 -52.21
C ALA A 174 -7.95 5.85 -53.18
N ARG A 175 -8.95 5.01 -52.89
CA ARG A 175 -10.16 4.91 -53.71
C ARG A 175 -11.00 6.19 -53.67
N ARG A 176 -11.25 6.74 -52.48
CA ARG A 176 -11.98 8.01 -52.33
C ARG A 176 -11.32 9.13 -53.13
N ARG A 177 -9.99 9.24 -53.04
CA ARG A 177 -9.20 10.18 -53.86
C ARG A 177 -9.41 9.96 -55.36
N ALA A 178 -9.33 8.72 -55.82
CA ALA A 178 -9.52 8.39 -57.24
C ALA A 178 -10.94 8.70 -57.75
N GLU A 179 -11.94 8.59 -56.89
CA GLU A 179 -13.36 8.83 -57.20
C GLU A 179 -13.81 10.29 -56.95
N GLY A 180 -12.94 11.14 -56.42
CA GLY A 180 -13.27 12.52 -56.05
C GLY A 180 -14.14 12.64 -54.79
N THR A 181 -14.23 11.59 -54.00
CA THR A 181 -14.93 11.57 -52.71
C THR A 181 -14.03 12.20 -51.64
N PRO A 182 -14.51 13.16 -50.83
CA PRO A 182 -13.72 13.79 -49.77
C PRO A 182 -13.20 12.76 -48.75
N ALA A 183 -12.08 13.01 -48.10
CA ALA A 183 -11.57 12.16 -47.03
C ALA A 183 -12.55 12.06 -45.83
N PHE A 184 -12.33 11.09 -44.95
CA PHE A 184 -12.98 10.99 -43.65
C PHE A 184 -12.01 11.41 -42.53
N THR A 185 -12.55 11.77 -41.37
CA THR A 185 -11.77 11.94 -40.14
C THR A 185 -11.37 10.58 -39.57
N LEU A 186 -10.16 10.47 -39.02
CA LEU A 186 -9.72 9.31 -38.25
C LEU A 186 -9.72 9.61 -36.75
N MET A 187 -10.67 9.03 -36.02
CA MET A 187 -10.93 9.34 -34.63
C MET A 187 -10.55 8.17 -33.73
N SER A 188 -9.37 8.23 -33.10
CA SER A 188 -8.98 7.23 -32.12
C SER A 188 -9.79 7.40 -30.83
N CYS A 189 -10.22 6.28 -30.27
CA CYS A 189 -10.87 6.16 -28.97
C CYS A 189 -10.13 5.15 -28.08
N ASP A 190 -8.85 4.87 -28.38
CA ASP A 190 -7.98 4.06 -27.52
C ASP A 190 -7.30 4.94 -26.46
N ASN A 191 -6.90 4.32 -25.35
CA ASN A 191 -6.21 4.99 -24.23
C ASN A 191 -4.71 5.14 -24.50
N LEU A 192 -4.33 6.01 -25.43
CA LEU A 192 -2.92 6.39 -25.63
C LEU A 192 -2.75 7.89 -25.45
N PRO A 193 -1.65 8.37 -24.86
CA PRO A 193 -1.30 9.78 -24.93
C PRO A 193 -1.22 10.26 -26.38
N HIS A 194 -1.87 11.37 -26.68
CA HIS A 194 -2.05 11.95 -28.00
C HIS A 194 -2.50 10.91 -29.04
N ASN A 195 -3.54 10.13 -28.72
CA ASN A 195 -4.02 9.04 -29.58
C ASN A 195 -4.28 9.43 -31.05
N GLY A 196 -4.76 10.65 -31.32
CA GLY A 196 -4.88 11.21 -32.67
C GLY A 196 -3.53 11.41 -33.35
N ALA A 197 -2.55 11.98 -32.66
CA ALA A 197 -1.19 12.16 -33.18
C ALA A 197 -0.48 10.82 -33.44
N VAL A 198 -0.67 9.83 -32.57
CA VAL A 198 -0.16 8.45 -32.77
C VAL A 198 -0.79 7.82 -34.02
N THR A 199 -2.11 7.92 -34.17
CA THR A 199 -2.83 7.46 -35.36
C THR A 199 -2.29 8.10 -36.63
N ARG A 200 -2.10 9.43 -36.60
CA ARG A 200 -1.52 10.19 -37.71
C ARG A 200 -0.14 9.68 -38.07
N LYS A 201 0.73 9.49 -37.08
CA LYS A 201 2.11 9.04 -37.29
C LYS A 201 2.14 7.64 -37.93
N ALA A 202 1.38 6.70 -37.37
CA ALA A 202 1.32 5.33 -37.86
C ALA A 202 0.80 5.25 -39.30
N LEU A 203 -0.32 5.92 -39.59
CA LEU A 203 -0.90 5.89 -40.94
C LEU A 203 0.00 6.58 -41.97
N LEU A 204 0.59 7.74 -41.65
CA LEU A 204 1.50 8.43 -42.56
C LEU A 204 2.79 7.62 -42.80
N ALA A 205 3.34 6.97 -41.78
CA ALA A 205 4.49 6.08 -41.96
C ALA A 205 4.16 4.92 -42.90
N PHE A 206 3.01 4.25 -42.70
CA PHE A 206 2.55 3.19 -43.59
C PHE A 206 2.28 3.71 -45.01
N ALA A 207 1.62 4.85 -45.15
CA ALA A 207 1.35 5.48 -46.45
C ALA A 207 2.64 5.81 -47.21
N THR A 208 3.68 6.29 -46.50
CA THR A 208 5.00 6.58 -47.10
C THR A 208 5.63 5.34 -47.70
N LEU A 209 5.52 4.18 -47.04
CA LEU A 209 6.03 2.90 -47.53
C LEU A 209 5.25 2.38 -48.74
N ARG A 210 4.00 2.80 -48.91
CA ARG A 210 3.13 2.39 -50.02
C ARG A 210 3.26 3.31 -51.23
N ASP A 211 3.07 4.61 -51.03
CA ASP A 211 3.02 5.64 -52.07
C ASP A 211 3.19 7.05 -51.45
N ALA A 212 4.25 7.75 -51.83
CA ALA A 212 4.56 9.10 -51.32
C ALA A 212 3.47 10.13 -51.67
N ASP A 213 2.83 10.02 -52.85
CA ASP A 213 1.76 10.93 -53.24
C ASP A 213 0.49 10.67 -52.42
N LEU A 214 0.27 9.43 -51.99
CA LEU A 214 -0.82 9.09 -51.08
C LEU A 214 -0.54 9.61 -49.66
N HIS A 215 0.71 9.52 -49.19
CA HIS A 215 1.12 10.11 -47.91
C HIS A 215 0.77 11.60 -47.86
N ASP A 216 1.22 12.39 -48.84
CA ASP A 216 1.00 13.84 -48.84
C ASP A 216 -0.49 14.18 -48.92
N TRP A 217 -1.25 13.42 -49.73
CA TRP A 217 -2.70 13.61 -49.80
C TRP A 217 -3.39 13.30 -48.47
N ILE A 218 -3.06 12.19 -47.80
CA ILE A 218 -3.62 11.84 -46.49
C ILE A 218 -3.26 12.91 -45.46
N LYS A 219 -2.00 13.37 -45.46
CA LYS A 219 -1.50 14.39 -44.55
C LYS A 219 -2.29 15.69 -44.62
N ASP A 220 -2.71 16.08 -45.82
CA ASP A 220 -3.38 17.36 -46.08
C ASP A 220 -4.91 17.27 -46.02
N ASN A 221 -5.49 16.08 -46.19
CA ASN A 221 -6.95 15.91 -46.32
C ASN A 221 -7.61 15.15 -45.17
N VAL A 222 -6.85 14.43 -44.33
CA VAL A 222 -7.38 13.68 -43.18
C VAL A 222 -7.04 14.40 -41.88
N SER A 223 -8.03 14.55 -40.98
CA SER A 223 -7.79 14.97 -39.60
C SER A 223 -7.74 13.80 -38.63
N PHE A 224 -7.01 14.02 -37.55
CA PHE A 224 -6.72 13.04 -36.51
C PHE A 224 -6.90 13.70 -35.12
N PRO A 225 -8.15 13.97 -34.68
CA PRO A 225 -8.39 14.60 -33.38
C PRO A 225 -7.87 13.73 -32.25
N ASN A 226 -7.18 14.33 -31.28
CA ASN A 226 -6.89 13.68 -30.02
C ASN A 226 -8.13 13.66 -29.12
N ALA A 227 -8.23 12.64 -28.26
CA ALA A 227 -9.34 12.45 -27.35
C ALA A 227 -8.90 11.89 -25.99
N MET A 228 -9.54 12.36 -24.91
CA MET A 228 -9.58 11.64 -23.64
C MET A 228 -10.93 10.92 -23.55
N VAL A 229 -10.89 9.61 -23.32
CA VAL A 229 -12.05 8.75 -23.21
C VAL A 229 -12.03 8.02 -21.88
N ASP A 230 -13.16 8.03 -21.16
CA ASP A 230 -13.25 7.40 -19.84
C ASP A 230 -14.63 6.78 -19.61
N ARG A 231 -14.63 5.47 -19.37
CA ARG A 231 -15.76 4.65 -18.88
C ARG A 231 -15.26 3.23 -18.58
N ILE A 232 -15.22 2.84 -17.32
CA ILE A 232 -14.88 1.47 -16.94
C ILE A 232 -15.93 0.53 -17.52
N THR A 233 -15.46 -0.42 -18.34
CA THR A 233 -16.29 -1.33 -19.12
C THR A 233 -15.70 -2.74 -19.00
N PRO A 234 -16.16 -3.55 -18.01
CA PRO A 234 -15.68 -4.91 -17.84
C PRO A 234 -15.96 -5.81 -19.04
N MET A 235 -15.35 -7.00 -19.04
CA MET A 235 -15.75 -8.03 -19.99
C MET A 235 -17.16 -8.54 -19.64
N THR A 236 -18.00 -8.72 -20.65
CA THR A 236 -19.31 -9.34 -20.47
C THR A 236 -19.12 -10.82 -20.13
N SER A 237 -19.41 -11.19 -18.88
CA SER A 237 -19.35 -12.58 -18.41
C SER A 237 -20.71 -13.28 -18.56
N ALA A 238 -20.71 -14.61 -18.45
CA ALA A 238 -21.96 -15.37 -18.38
C ALA A 238 -22.80 -14.95 -17.16
N ALA A 239 -22.16 -14.62 -16.04
CA ALA A 239 -22.83 -14.14 -14.83
C ALA A 239 -23.53 -12.79 -15.08
N HIS A 240 -22.89 -11.84 -15.77
CA HIS A 240 -23.52 -10.57 -16.13
C HIS A 240 -24.75 -10.77 -17.02
N ARG A 241 -24.67 -11.68 -18.00
CA ARG A 241 -25.80 -11.98 -18.88
C ARG A 241 -26.96 -12.62 -18.13
N LEU A 242 -26.67 -13.55 -17.22
CA LEU A 242 -27.70 -14.18 -16.36
C LEU A 242 -28.31 -13.16 -15.41
N LYS A 243 -27.51 -12.30 -14.78
CA LYS A 243 -27.98 -11.21 -13.92
C LYS A 243 -28.95 -10.28 -14.67
N LEU A 244 -28.61 -9.88 -15.90
CA LEU A 244 -29.52 -9.09 -16.74
C LEU A 244 -30.83 -9.84 -17.04
N ALA A 245 -30.75 -11.13 -17.33
CA ALA A 245 -31.94 -11.96 -17.57
C ALA A 245 -32.81 -12.13 -16.31
N ASP A 246 -32.19 -12.22 -15.14
CA ASP A 246 -32.89 -12.41 -13.86
C ASP A 246 -33.50 -11.11 -13.34
N GLU A 247 -32.79 -9.99 -13.44
CA GLU A 247 -33.25 -8.69 -12.88
C GLU A 247 -34.13 -7.89 -13.85
N LYS A 248 -33.85 -7.98 -15.15
CA LYS A 248 -34.49 -7.15 -16.19
C LYS A 248 -35.28 -7.95 -17.20
N HIS A 249 -35.31 -9.28 -17.05
CA HIS A 249 -36.00 -10.20 -17.93
C HIS A 249 -35.60 -10.08 -19.41
N ILE A 250 -34.38 -9.60 -19.70
CA ILE A 250 -33.84 -9.49 -21.06
C ILE A 250 -32.89 -10.66 -21.33
N ASP A 251 -33.21 -11.44 -22.36
CA ASP A 251 -32.29 -12.44 -22.92
C ASP A 251 -31.51 -11.75 -24.05
N ASP A 252 -30.37 -11.19 -23.68
CA ASP A 252 -29.40 -10.56 -24.58
C ASP A 252 -28.20 -11.48 -24.77
N ALA A 253 -27.87 -11.83 -26.01
CA ALA A 253 -26.75 -12.68 -26.36
C ALA A 253 -25.40 -12.04 -26.03
N TRP A 254 -25.32 -10.70 -26.08
CA TRP A 254 -24.09 -9.96 -25.87
C TRP A 254 -24.36 -8.56 -25.32
N PRO A 255 -24.82 -8.41 -24.06
CA PRO A 255 -24.96 -7.09 -23.45
C PRO A 255 -23.58 -6.44 -23.25
N VAL A 256 -23.56 -5.15 -22.89
CA VAL A 256 -22.37 -4.47 -22.40
C VAL A 256 -22.63 -3.97 -20.99
N VAL A 257 -21.69 -4.24 -20.09
CA VAL A 257 -21.72 -3.76 -18.70
C VAL A 257 -20.74 -2.62 -18.56
N CYS A 258 -21.13 -1.56 -17.86
CA CYS A 258 -20.27 -0.41 -17.60
C CYS A 258 -20.64 0.28 -16.29
N GLU A 259 -19.76 1.16 -15.82
CA GLU A 259 -20.09 2.06 -14.70
C GLU A 259 -21.05 3.18 -15.17
N PRO A 260 -21.76 3.84 -14.24
CA PRO A 260 -22.56 5.02 -14.55
C PRO A 260 -21.72 6.19 -15.07
N PHE A 261 -20.53 6.41 -14.51
CA PHE A 261 -19.63 7.48 -14.94
C PHE A 261 -19.20 7.31 -16.40
N VAL A 262 -19.27 8.39 -17.18
CA VAL A 262 -18.81 8.42 -18.57
C VAL A 262 -18.33 9.82 -18.93
N GLN A 263 -17.17 9.91 -19.57
CA GLN A 263 -16.61 11.18 -20.02
C GLN A 263 -15.93 11.05 -21.38
N TRP A 264 -16.09 12.08 -22.20
CA TRP A 264 -15.39 12.21 -23.49
C TRP A 264 -14.99 13.67 -23.71
N VAL A 265 -13.68 13.91 -23.78
CA VAL A 265 -13.10 15.19 -24.16
C VAL A 265 -12.42 15.02 -25.51
N LEU A 266 -12.70 15.89 -26.47
CA LEU A 266 -12.30 15.70 -27.87
C LEU A 266 -11.83 17.02 -28.48
N GLU A 267 -10.79 16.96 -29.31
CA GLU A 267 -10.44 18.10 -30.15
C GLU A 267 -11.43 18.24 -31.33
N ASP A 268 -11.92 19.45 -31.60
CA ASP A 268 -12.87 19.68 -32.70
C ASP A 268 -12.20 19.76 -34.07
N LYS A 269 -11.56 18.66 -34.50
CA LYS A 269 -10.79 18.56 -35.76
C LYS A 269 -11.41 17.52 -36.71
N PHE A 270 -12.47 17.90 -37.42
CA PHE A 270 -13.19 17.01 -38.33
C PHE A 270 -13.24 17.57 -39.76
N VAL A 271 -12.61 16.87 -40.71
CA VAL A 271 -12.53 17.30 -42.13
C VAL A 271 -13.84 17.16 -42.90
N ASN A 272 -14.75 16.30 -42.44
CA ASN A 272 -15.97 15.95 -43.17
C ASN A 272 -17.22 15.95 -42.26
N GLY A 273 -17.25 16.87 -41.30
CA GLY A 273 -18.32 16.99 -40.31
C GLY A 273 -18.27 15.92 -39.21
N ARG A 274 -19.13 16.09 -38.21
CA ARG A 274 -19.31 15.18 -37.07
C ARG A 274 -20.73 15.29 -36.49
N PRO A 275 -21.17 14.32 -35.67
CA PRO A 275 -22.37 14.50 -34.87
C PRO A 275 -22.22 15.65 -33.86
N ALA A 276 -23.35 16.27 -33.50
CA ALA A 276 -23.43 17.32 -32.48
C ALA A 276 -23.36 16.75 -31.05
N TRP A 277 -22.32 15.96 -30.75
CA TRP A 277 -22.17 15.24 -29.49
C TRP A 277 -22.08 16.16 -28.26
N GLU A 278 -21.76 17.44 -28.43
CA GLU A 278 -21.79 18.44 -27.36
C GLU A 278 -23.17 18.59 -26.71
N LYS A 279 -24.25 18.24 -27.43
CA LYS A 279 -25.63 18.27 -26.90
C LYS A 279 -25.92 17.15 -25.91
N VAL A 280 -25.05 16.15 -25.84
CA VAL A 280 -25.23 14.96 -25.00
C VAL A 280 -24.03 14.72 -24.08
N GLY A 281 -23.26 15.77 -23.79
CA GLY A 281 -22.24 15.76 -22.74
C GLY A 281 -20.79 15.56 -23.20
N VAL A 282 -20.53 15.36 -24.50
CA VAL A 282 -19.15 15.35 -25.00
C VAL A 282 -18.57 16.76 -24.94
N GLN A 283 -17.35 16.87 -24.42
CA GLN A 283 -16.67 18.15 -24.23
C GLN A 283 -15.70 18.38 -25.40
N PHE A 284 -15.77 19.56 -26.01
CA PHE A 284 -14.80 19.96 -27.02
C PHE A 284 -13.78 20.94 -26.44
N THR A 285 -12.51 20.75 -26.77
CA THR A 285 -11.39 21.58 -26.32
C THR A 285 -10.41 21.85 -27.46
N ASP A 286 -9.63 22.92 -27.34
CA ASP A 286 -8.54 23.22 -28.27
C ASP A 286 -7.33 22.29 -28.06
N ASP A 287 -7.11 21.86 -26.81
CA ASP A 287 -6.04 20.96 -26.40
C ASP A 287 -6.57 19.97 -25.34
N VAL A 288 -6.47 18.68 -25.65
CA VAL A 288 -6.91 17.60 -24.77
C VAL A 288 -5.80 17.08 -23.86
N THR A 289 -4.55 17.45 -24.14
CA THR A 289 -3.34 16.91 -23.49
C THR A 289 -3.44 16.91 -21.96
N PRO A 290 -3.85 18.00 -21.27
CA PRO A 290 -3.91 18.00 -19.81
C PRO A 290 -4.93 16.99 -19.24
N TYR A 291 -6.07 16.81 -19.90
CA TYR A 291 -7.12 15.87 -19.49
C TYR A 291 -6.68 14.42 -19.67
N GLU A 292 -6.03 14.16 -20.79
CA GLU A 292 -5.50 12.86 -21.15
C GLU A 292 -4.36 12.44 -20.22
N GLU A 293 -3.36 13.31 -19.99
CA GLU A 293 -2.26 13.02 -19.06
C GLU A 293 -2.77 12.76 -17.64
N MET A 294 -3.73 13.57 -17.17
CA MET A 294 -4.38 13.38 -15.88
C MET A 294 -5.02 12.00 -15.78
N LYS A 295 -5.89 11.65 -16.72
CA LYS A 295 -6.63 10.38 -16.70
C LYS A 295 -5.67 9.19 -16.86
N ILE A 296 -4.72 9.26 -17.79
CA ILE A 296 -3.78 8.16 -18.03
C ILE A 296 -2.90 7.91 -16.81
N LYS A 297 -2.32 8.96 -16.21
CA LYS A 297 -1.40 8.75 -15.09
C LYS A 297 -2.13 8.43 -13.78
N LEU A 298 -3.27 9.08 -13.50
CA LEU A 298 -4.01 8.84 -12.26
C LEU A 298 -4.90 7.60 -12.34
N LEU A 299 -5.73 7.44 -13.36
CA LEU A 299 -6.64 6.29 -13.46
C LEU A 299 -5.90 5.05 -13.99
N ASN A 300 -5.33 5.13 -15.20
CA ASN A 300 -4.71 3.95 -15.82
C ASN A 300 -3.41 3.54 -15.10
N GLY A 301 -2.63 4.50 -14.61
CA GLY A 301 -1.45 4.23 -13.77
C GLY A 301 -1.83 3.53 -12.45
N SER A 302 -2.86 4.02 -11.76
CA SER A 302 -3.33 3.37 -10.52
C SER A 302 -3.92 1.98 -10.77
N HIS A 303 -4.59 1.76 -11.90
CA HIS A 303 -5.03 0.42 -12.30
C HIS A 303 -3.85 -0.56 -12.38
N LEU A 304 -2.72 -0.19 -12.98
CA LEU A 304 -1.55 -1.07 -13.01
C LEU A 304 -0.91 -1.24 -11.63
N ALA A 305 -0.85 -0.16 -10.84
CA ALA A 305 -0.34 -0.20 -9.49
C ALA A 305 -1.17 -1.13 -8.58
N LEU A 306 -2.49 -1.21 -8.78
CA LEU A 306 -3.38 -2.14 -8.09
C LEU A 306 -3.28 -3.57 -8.60
N THR A 307 -3.35 -3.73 -9.93
CA THR A 307 -3.81 -5.00 -10.50
C THR A 307 -2.84 -6.14 -10.27
N TYR A 308 -1.53 -5.92 -10.45
CA TYR A 308 -0.54 -6.99 -10.29
C TYR A 308 -0.36 -7.38 -8.82
N LEU A 309 -0.32 -6.40 -7.92
CA LEU A 309 -0.31 -6.65 -6.47
C LEU A 309 -1.59 -7.40 -6.04
N GLY A 310 -2.76 -6.97 -6.52
CA GLY A 310 -4.04 -7.58 -6.17
C GLY A 310 -4.13 -9.02 -6.68
N PHE A 311 -3.67 -9.28 -7.91
CA PHE A 311 -3.67 -10.60 -8.49
C PHE A 311 -2.72 -11.55 -7.74
N LEU A 312 -1.51 -11.09 -7.40
CA LEU A 312 -0.56 -11.82 -6.56
C LEU A 312 -1.11 -12.09 -5.16
N LYS A 313 -1.86 -11.14 -4.58
CA LYS A 313 -2.53 -11.33 -3.29
C LYS A 313 -3.66 -12.36 -3.32
N GLY A 314 -4.11 -12.73 -4.53
CA GLY A 314 -5.20 -13.68 -4.74
C GLY A 314 -6.56 -13.02 -5.02
N TYR A 315 -6.64 -11.69 -5.06
CA TYR A 315 -7.83 -10.97 -5.49
C TYR A 315 -8.07 -11.16 -7.00
N ARG A 316 -9.31 -11.01 -7.43
CA ARG A 316 -9.77 -11.18 -8.82
C ARG A 316 -10.59 -10.01 -9.33
N PHE A 317 -11.03 -9.10 -8.46
CA PHE A 317 -11.77 -7.91 -8.84
C PHE A 317 -11.12 -6.63 -8.29
N VAL A 318 -11.31 -5.50 -8.98
CA VAL A 318 -10.77 -4.20 -8.56
C VAL A 318 -11.32 -3.78 -7.19
N HIS A 319 -12.62 -3.96 -6.95
CA HIS A 319 -13.22 -3.58 -5.66
C HIS A 319 -12.67 -4.38 -4.47
N GLU A 320 -12.18 -5.62 -4.67
CA GLU A 320 -11.53 -6.38 -3.61
C GLU A 320 -10.24 -5.69 -3.14
N THR A 321 -9.49 -5.11 -4.08
CA THR A 321 -8.31 -4.28 -3.73
C THR A 321 -8.72 -3.03 -2.98
N MET A 322 -9.85 -2.40 -3.34
CA MET A 322 -10.34 -1.20 -2.64
C MET A 322 -10.95 -1.50 -1.27
N ASN A 323 -11.33 -2.75 -1.02
CA ASN A 323 -11.74 -3.23 0.30
C ASN A 323 -10.52 -3.50 1.22
N ASP A 324 -9.29 -3.52 0.67
CA ASP A 324 -8.05 -3.60 1.44
C ASP A 324 -7.48 -2.19 1.72
N PRO A 325 -7.48 -1.73 2.99
CA PRO A 325 -6.96 -0.42 3.35
C PRO A 325 -5.47 -0.20 2.99
N LEU A 326 -4.67 -1.26 2.87
CA LEU A 326 -3.27 -1.15 2.44
C LEU A 326 -3.19 -0.68 0.99
N PHE A 327 -3.98 -1.30 0.10
CA PHE A 327 -4.04 -0.94 -1.31
C PHE A 327 -4.59 0.47 -1.50
N VAL A 328 -5.64 0.86 -0.77
CA VAL A 328 -6.19 2.22 -0.83
C VAL A 328 -5.14 3.27 -0.43
N ARG A 329 -4.41 3.03 0.68
CA ARG A 329 -3.32 3.93 1.11
C ARG A 329 -2.20 4.01 0.09
N TYR A 330 -1.77 2.85 -0.44
CA TYR A 330 -0.73 2.78 -1.44
C TYR A 330 -1.09 3.55 -2.71
N ILE A 331 -2.31 3.38 -3.23
CA ILE A 331 -2.79 4.09 -4.41
C ILE A 331 -2.96 5.56 -4.16
N ARG A 332 -3.49 5.96 -3.00
CA ARG A 332 -3.58 7.38 -2.67
C ARG A 332 -2.18 8.02 -2.62
N ALA A 333 -1.21 7.37 -1.99
CA ALA A 333 0.17 7.84 -1.97
C ALA A 333 0.81 7.90 -3.37
N TYR A 334 0.58 6.89 -4.23
CA TYR A 334 1.04 6.91 -5.62
C TYR A 334 0.45 8.08 -6.41
N MET A 335 -0.86 8.32 -6.29
CA MET A 335 -1.52 9.44 -6.95
C MET A 335 -1.03 10.80 -6.42
N ASP A 336 -0.89 10.95 -5.10
CA ASP A 336 -0.59 12.22 -4.44
C ASP A 336 0.88 12.62 -4.58
N LEU A 337 1.80 11.68 -4.38
CA LEU A 337 3.22 11.95 -4.24
C LEU A 337 4.00 11.73 -5.54
N ASP A 338 3.58 10.76 -6.36
CA ASP A 338 4.32 10.40 -7.57
C ASP A 338 3.71 11.06 -8.81
N VAL A 339 2.39 11.02 -8.96
CA VAL A 339 1.72 11.48 -10.19
C VAL A 339 1.34 12.96 -10.14
N THR A 340 0.60 13.39 -9.12
CA THR A 340 0.01 14.74 -9.05
C THR A 340 1.04 15.87 -9.25
N PRO A 341 2.26 15.83 -8.66
CA PRO A 341 3.24 16.91 -8.82
C PRO A 341 3.74 17.09 -10.26
N GLN A 342 3.51 16.11 -11.13
CA GLN A 342 3.95 16.08 -12.52
C GLN A 342 2.87 16.52 -13.50
N LEU A 343 1.63 16.74 -13.05
CA LEU A 343 0.50 17.07 -13.92
C LEU A 343 0.43 18.57 -14.17
N ALA A 344 0.12 18.93 -15.42
CA ALA A 344 -0.27 20.30 -15.75
C ALA A 344 -1.63 20.65 -15.11
N SER A 345 -1.93 21.94 -14.97
CA SER A 345 -3.26 22.39 -14.58
C SER A 345 -4.29 21.95 -15.62
N VAL A 346 -5.39 21.35 -15.15
CA VAL A 346 -6.48 20.85 -16.01
C VAL A 346 -7.68 21.79 -15.87
N PRO A 347 -8.02 22.59 -16.90
CA PRO A 347 -9.08 23.58 -16.77
C PRO A 347 -10.43 22.97 -16.37
N GLY A 348 -11.00 23.47 -15.27
CA GLY A 348 -12.31 23.04 -14.77
C GLY A 348 -12.32 21.72 -14.00
N ILE A 349 -11.15 21.13 -13.69
CA ILE A 349 -11.06 19.91 -12.87
C ILE A 349 -10.27 20.21 -11.60
N ASP A 350 -10.86 19.86 -10.46
CA ASP A 350 -10.14 19.76 -9.19
C ASP A 350 -9.47 18.38 -9.09
N LEU A 351 -8.14 18.35 -9.03
CA LEU A 351 -7.38 17.09 -9.01
C LEU A 351 -7.59 16.30 -7.72
N GLU A 352 -7.80 16.95 -6.57
CA GLU A 352 -8.09 16.24 -5.32
C GLU A 352 -9.44 15.55 -5.40
N GLY A 353 -10.49 16.29 -5.76
CA GLY A 353 -11.81 15.71 -6.00
C GLY A 353 -11.78 14.61 -7.08
N TYR A 354 -11.02 14.79 -8.16
CA TYR A 354 -10.89 13.75 -9.19
C TYR A 354 -10.27 12.47 -8.62
N LYS A 355 -9.19 12.54 -7.84
CA LYS A 355 -8.58 11.38 -7.17
C LYS A 355 -9.55 10.68 -6.22
N ASP A 356 -10.36 11.44 -5.48
CA ASP A 356 -11.42 10.87 -4.63
C ASP A 356 -12.45 10.10 -5.48
N THR A 357 -12.87 10.66 -6.61
CA THR A 357 -13.79 9.96 -7.53
C THR A 357 -13.18 8.69 -8.11
N LEU A 358 -11.86 8.63 -8.34
CA LEU A 358 -11.20 7.42 -8.82
C LEU A 358 -11.27 6.30 -7.78
N ILE A 359 -11.01 6.62 -6.50
CA ILE A 359 -11.14 5.65 -5.41
C ILE A 359 -12.58 5.15 -5.33
N GLU A 360 -13.57 6.06 -5.33
CA GLU A 360 -14.99 5.69 -5.32
C GLU A 360 -15.37 4.78 -6.49
N ARG A 361 -14.92 5.11 -7.71
CA ARG A 361 -15.19 4.33 -8.92
C ARG A 361 -14.54 2.96 -8.88
N PHE A 362 -13.32 2.85 -8.36
CA PHE A 362 -12.66 1.56 -8.17
C PHE A 362 -13.32 0.71 -7.07
N SER A 363 -13.94 1.35 -6.07
CA SER A 363 -14.67 0.69 -4.99
C SER A 363 -16.00 0.08 -5.41
N ASN A 364 -16.51 0.40 -6.61
CA ASN A 364 -17.78 -0.11 -7.13
C ASN A 364 -17.80 -1.65 -7.12
N GLN A 365 -18.61 -2.24 -6.23
CA GLN A 365 -18.71 -3.70 -6.08
C GLN A 365 -19.60 -4.30 -7.16
N ALA A 366 -20.70 -3.61 -7.51
CA ALA A 366 -21.69 -4.08 -8.47
C ALA A 366 -21.09 -4.33 -9.87
N ILE A 367 -20.12 -3.52 -10.30
CA ILE A 367 -19.51 -3.63 -11.63
C ILE A 367 -18.62 -4.88 -11.79
N ALA A 368 -18.08 -5.40 -10.69
CA ALA A 368 -17.23 -6.59 -10.67
C ALA A 368 -16.14 -6.59 -11.76
N ASP A 369 -15.40 -5.48 -11.89
CA ASP A 369 -14.35 -5.34 -12.89
C ASP A 369 -13.17 -6.27 -12.59
N GLN A 370 -12.81 -7.13 -13.55
CA GLN A 370 -11.87 -8.21 -13.32
C GLN A 370 -10.42 -7.74 -13.37
N LEU A 371 -9.61 -8.12 -12.38
CA LEU A 371 -8.17 -7.88 -12.39
C LEU A 371 -7.50 -8.56 -13.58
N GLU A 372 -7.96 -9.72 -14.06
CA GLU A 372 -7.41 -10.36 -15.27
C GLU A 372 -7.51 -9.44 -16.50
N ARG A 373 -8.62 -8.70 -16.64
CA ARG A 373 -8.81 -7.70 -17.69
C ARG A 373 -7.83 -6.54 -17.52
N VAL A 374 -7.67 -6.06 -16.29
CA VAL A 374 -6.81 -4.91 -15.99
C VAL A 374 -5.32 -5.29 -16.15
N CYS A 375 -4.90 -6.47 -15.71
CA CYS A 375 -3.57 -7.07 -15.87
C CYS A 375 -3.18 -7.31 -17.34
N SER A 376 -4.16 -7.62 -18.20
CA SER A 376 -3.92 -8.02 -19.59
C SER A 376 -3.09 -7.01 -20.37
N ASP A 377 -2.29 -7.49 -21.32
CA ASP A 377 -1.46 -6.65 -22.19
C ASP A 377 -0.54 -5.67 -21.43
N GLY A 378 0.01 -6.12 -20.30
CA GLY A 378 0.93 -5.33 -19.49
C GLY A 378 2.11 -4.81 -20.30
N SER A 379 2.67 -5.63 -21.19
CA SER A 379 3.79 -5.25 -22.04
C SER A 379 3.49 -4.02 -22.92
N SER A 380 2.25 -3.85 -23.36
CA SER A 380 1.83 -2.66 -24.12
C SER A 380 1.41 -1.51 -23.21
N LYS A 381 0.85 -1.77 -22.02
CA LYS A 381 0.31 -0.75 -21.11
C LYS A 381 1.39 0.00 -20.32
N PHE A 382 2.46 -0.68 -19.88
CA PHE A 382 3.53 -0.07 -19.09
C PHE A 382 4.10 1.22 -19.73
N PRO A 383 4.54 1.22 -21.01
CA PRO A 383 5.10 2.40 -21.68
C PRO A 383 4.20 3.63 -21.67
N LYS A 384 2.88 3.44 -21.59
CA LYS A 384 1.89 4.52 -21.66
C LYS A 384 1.46 4.99 -20.28
N PHE A 385 1.32 4.08 -19.31
CA PHE A 385 0.63 4.38 -18.06
C PHE A 385 1.58 4.65 -16.89
N THR A 386 2.72 3.94 -16.83
CA THR A 386 3.60 3.95 -15.64
C THR A 386 4.98 4.51 -15.96
N ILE A 387 5.55 4.15 -17.11
CA ILE A 387 6.91 4.52 -17.49
C ILE A 387 7.10 6.04 -17.64
N PRO A 388 6.14 6.82 -18.16
CA PRO A 388 6.26 8.28 -18.17
C PRO A 388 6.40 8.88 -16.76
N THR A 389 5.65 8.36 -15.78
CA THR A 389 5.76 8.77 -14.37
C THR A 389 7.13 8.43 -13.79
N ILE A 390 7.62 7.21 -14.04
CA ILE A 390 8.94 6.76 -13.58
C ILE A 390 10.07 7.59 -14.20
N ASN A 391 10.03 7.84 -15.51
CA ASN A 391 11.02 8.65 -16.19
C ASN A 391 11.09 10.07 -15.62
N ARG A 392 9.94 10.64 -15.27
CA ARG A 392 9.89 11.95 -14.63
C ARG A 392 10.45 11.92 -13.20
N LEU A 393 10.13 10.89 -12.41
CA LEU A 393 10.76 10.69 -11.09
C LEU A 393 12.28 10.56 -11.20
N ILE A 394 12.80 9.88 -12.24
CA ILE A 394 14.25 9.75 -12.47
C ILE A 394 14.87 11.12 -12.75
N VAL A 395 14.23 11.95 -13.58
CA VAL A 395 14.69 13.31 -13.86
C VAL A 395 14.64 14.20 -12.62
N ASP A 396 13.59 14.08 -11.82
CA ASP A 396 13.35 14.90 -10.62
C ASP A 396 14.07 14.36 -9.37
N GLN A 397 14.76 13.22 -9.47
CA GLN A 397 15.37 12.50 -8.33
C GLN A 397 14.35 12.23 -7.20
N GLY A 398 13.14 11.84 -7.58
CA GLY A 398 12.05 11.52 -6.65
C GLY A 398 12.21 10.17 -5.95
N ASN A 399 11.24 9.83 -5.10
CA ASN A 399 11.20 8.51 -4.47
C ASN A 399 10.70 7.44 -5.46
N PHE A 400 11.49 6.37 -5.66
CA PHE A 400 11.20 5.29 -6.60
C PHE A 400 10.43 4.11 -6.02
N GLU A 401 10.26 4.05 -4.70
CA GLU A 401 9.76 2.87 -3.97
C GLU A 401 8.36 2.46 -4.48
N ARG A 402 7.41 3.38 -4.54
CA ARG A 402 6.04 3.08 -5.00
C ARG A 402 5.99 2.73 -6.48
N ALA A 403 6.62 3.53 -7.34
CA ALA A 403 6.55 3.30 -8.78
C ALA A 403 7.33 2.03 -9.21
N SER A 404 8.44 1.70 -8.53
CA SER A 404 9.19 0.47 -8.79
C SER A 404 8.47 -0.77 -8.27
N LEU A 405 7.65 -0.66 -7.22
CA LEU A 405 6.78 -1.74 -6.73
C LEU A 405 5.80 -2.21 -7.81
N VAL A 406 5.28 -1.32 -8.65
CA VAL A 406 4.41 -1.70 -9.79
C VAL A 406 5.15 -2.63 -10.77
N VAL A 407 6.41 -2.30 -11.07
CA VAL A 407 7.25 -3.09 -11.99
C VAL A 407 7.68 -4.42 -11.35
N ALA A 408 8.04 -4.38 -10.06
CA ALA A 408 8.37 -5.58 -9.28
C ALA A 408 7.18 -6.53 -9.20
N ALA A 409 5.98 -6.02 -8.91
CA ALA A 409 4.74 -6.80 -8.89
C ALA A 409 4.45 -7.45 -10.25
N TRP A 410 4.62 -6.72 -11.36
CA TRP A 410 4.46 -7.33 -12.69
C TRP A 410 5.47 -8.43 -12.95
N SER A 411 6.73 -8.24 -12.56
CA SER A 411 7.78 -9.25 -12.74
C SER A 411 7.49 -10.56 -12.00
N LEU A 412 6.97 -10.47 -10.77
CA LEU A 412 6.58 -11.64 -9.99
C LEU A 412 5.27 -12.26 -10.53
N TYR A 413 4.31 -11.42 -10.94
CA TYR A 413 3.07 -11.86 -11.58
C TYR A 413 3.33 -12.70 -12.86
N LEU A 414 4.34 -12.32 -13.66
CA LEU A 414 4.72 -13.08 -14.87
C LEU A 414 5.16 -14.52 -14.59
N GLN A 415 5.53 -14.86 -13.35
CA GLN A 415 5.83 -16.25 -12.96
C GLN A 415 4.58 -17.14 -12.92
N GLY A 416 3.37 -16.56 -12.92
CA GLY A 416 2.12 -17.28 -13.14
C GLY A 416 1.58 -18.01 -11.90
N VAL A 417 1.98 -17.62 -10.70
CA VAL A 417 1.51 -18.18 -9.42
C VAL A 417 1.19 -17.04 -8.45
N ASP A 418 0.12 -17.16 -7.67
CA ASP A 418 -0.25 -16.19 -6.62
C ASP A 418 0.12 -16.69 -5.22
N GLU A 419 -0.07 -15.85 -4.19
CA GLU A 419 0.24 -16.17 -2.79
C GLU A 419 -0.58 -17.36 -2.24
N ASN A 420 -1.73 -17.64 -2.84
CA ASN A 420 -2.57 -18.78 -2.49
C ASN A 420 -2.11 -20.09 -3.18
N GLY A 421 -1.04 -20.03 -3.98
CA GLY A 421 -0.53 -21.15 -4.77
C GLY A 421 -1.36 -21.45 -6.02
N THR A 422 -2.25 -20.54 -6.44
CA THR A 422 -3.06 -20.71 -7.65
C THR A 422 -2.23 -20.36 -8.89
N THR A 423 -2.13 -21.28 -9.84
CA THR A 423 -1.49 -21.04 -11.12
C THR A 423 -2.45 -20.39 -12.12
N TYR A 424 -1.96 -19.43 -12.89
CA TYR A 424 -2.72 -18.72 -13.92
C TYR A 424 -1.92 -18.52 -15.22
N LYS A 425 -2.65 -18.19 -16.29
CA LYS A 425 -2.04 -17.81 -17.57
C LYS A 425 -1.85 -16.30 -17.62
N ILE A 426 -0.87 -15.85 -18.41
CA ILE A 426 -0.62 -14.43 -18.64
C ILE A 426 -1.39 -13.98 -19.89
N PRO A 427 -2.42 -13.12 -19.76
CA PRO A 427 -3.19 -12.61 -20.89
C PRO A 427 -2.44 -11.45 -21.56
N ASP A 428 -1.29 -11.73 -22.17
CA ASP A 428 -0.43 -10.74 -22.83
C ASP A 428 -0.06 -11.23 -24.24
N PRO A 429 -0.11 -10.38 -25.29
CA PRO A 429 0.27 -10.78 -26.65
C PRO A 429 1.74 -11.22 -26.75
N ARG A 430 2.58 -10.82 -25.80
CA ARG A 430 4.00 -11.19 -25.66
C ARG A 430 4.24 -12.10 -24.46
N ALA A 431 3.23 -12.83 -23.98
CA ALA A 431 3.31 -13.65 -22.77
C ALA A 431 4.56 -14.56 -22.75
N GLU A 432 4.78 -15.40 -23.76
CA GLU A 432 5.93 -16.32 -23.79
C GLU A 432 7.27 -15.58 -23.70
N PHE A 433 7.39 -14.43 -24.38
CA PHE A 433 8.58 -13.59 -24.32
C PHE A 433 8.78 -13.01 -22.91
N CYS A 434 7.74 -12.38 -22.33
CA CYS A 434 7.82 -11.76 -21.01
C CYS A 434 8.11 -12.78 -19.90
N GLN A 435 7.48 -13.97 -19.96
CA GLN A 435 7.72 -15.05 -19.00
C GLN A 435 9.16 -15.57 -19.06
N ALA A 436 9.76 -15.64 -20.26
CA ALA A 436 11.17 -16.05 -20.40
C ALA A 436 12.16 -15.07 -19.75
N LEU A 437 11.80 -13.79 -19.60
CA LEU A 437 12.63 -12.78 -18.93
C LEU A 437 12.70 -13.00 -17.42
N VAL A 438 11.66 -13.61 -16.83
CA VAL A 438 11.55 -13.81 -15.37
C VAL A 438 11.73 -15.26 -14.91
N ALA A 439 12.17 -16.13 -15.82
CA ALA A 439 12.38 -17.55 -15.55
C ALA A 439 13.59 -17.84 -14.64
N ASP A 440 14.50 -16.87 -14.47
CA ASP A 440 15.69 -16.98 -13.65
C ASP A 440 15.75 -15.79 -12.69
N ASP A 441 15.59 -16.08 -11.40
CA ASP A 441 15.45 -15.07 -10.34
C ASP A 441 16.66 -14.14 -10.23
N GLU A 442 17.87 -14.63 -10.52
CA GLU A 442 19.10 -13.84 -10.45
C GLU A 442 19.26 -12.89 -11.65
N LEU A 443 18.53 -13.15 -12.74
CA LEU A 443 18.67 -12.42 -14.00
C LEU A 443 17.47 -11.55 -14.35
N ILE A 444 16.43 -11.51 -13.50
CA ILE A 444 15.22 -10.70 -13.75
C ILE A 444 15.58 -9.25 -14.03
N THR A 445 16.35 -8.60 -13.15
CA THR A 445 16.73 -7.19 -13.32
C THR A 445 17.42 -6.96 -14.67
N GLN A 446 18.37 -7.82 -15.01
CA GLN A 446 19.19 -7.69 -16.22
C GLN A 446 18.43 -8.02 -17.50
N ARG A 447 17.42 -8.87 -17.45
CA ARG A 447 16.64 -9.29 -18.63
C ARG A 447 15.42 -8.42 -18.84
N LEU A 448 14.63 -8.21 -17.78
CA LEU A 448 13.35 -7.53 -17.85
C LEU A 448 13.52 -6.04 -18.12
N LEU A 449 14.33 -5.34 -17.31
CA LEU A 449 14.47 -3.88 -17.41
C LEU A 449 15.22 -3.42 -18.68
N GLN A 450 15.88 -4.33 -19.40
CA GLN A 450 16.59 -4.04 -20.66
C GLN A 450 15.68 -4.10 -21.90
N VAL A 451 14.40 -4.46 -21.76
CA VAL A 451 13.45 -4.44 -22.87
C VAL A 451 13.07 -2.98 -23.17
N GLU A 452 13.81 -2.36 -24.08
CA GLU A 452 13.75 -0.93 -24.37
C GLU A 452 12.36 -0.48 -24.83
N GLU A 453 11.65 -1.28 -25.63
CA GLU A 453 10.31 -0.94 -26.09
C GLU A 453 9.24 -0.99 -24.97
N ILE A 454 9.56 -1.57 -23.81
CA ILE A 454 8.70 -1.57 -22.61
C ILE A 454 9.15 -0.49 -21.63
N PHE A 455 10.42 -0.48 -21.24
CA PHE A 455 10.94 0.33 -20.13
C PHE A 455 11.72 1.58 -20.56
N GLY A 456 12.00 1.73 -21.85
CA GLY A 456 12.87 2.78 -22.38
C GLY A 456 14.31 2.64 -21.90
N VAL A 457 15.10 3.69 -22.10
CA VAL A 457 16.55 3.67 -21.84
C VAL A 457 16.97 4.26 -20.50
N ALA A 458 16.07 4.98 -19.81
CA ALA A 458 16.39 5.68 -18.56
C ALA A 458 16.36 4.74 -17.35
N ILE A 459 15.31 3.92 -17.25
CA ILE A 459 15.12 2.93 -16.18
C ILE A 459 16.31 1.99 -16.00
N PRO A 460 16.79 1.26 -17.03
CA PRO A 460 17.91 0.34 -16.86
C PRO A 460 19.25 1.03 -16.52
N LYS A 461 19.34 2.36 -16.64
CA LYS A 461 20.55 3.15 -16.33
C LYS A 461 20.48 3.87 -14.98
N SER A 462 19.31 3.89 -14.34
CA SER A 462 19.12 4.50 -13.02
C SER A 462 19.46 3.48 -11.94
N ALA A 463 20.60 3.65 -11.26
CA ALA A 463 21.05 2.72 -10.23
C ALA A 463 20.08 2.70 -9.04
N GLU A 464 19.51 3.85 -8.71
CA GLU A 464 18.56 4.05 -7.63
C GLU A 464 17.21 3.38 -7.94
N PHE A 465 16.72 3.49 -9.18
CA PHE A 465 15.50 2.79 -9.57
C PHE A 465 15.71 1.27 -9.59
N VAL A 466 16.84 0.81 -10.14
CA VAL A 466 17.19 -0.61 -10.16
C VAL A 466 17.24 -1.19 -8.74
N ALA A 467 17.89 -0.48 -7.81
CA ALA A 467 17.95 -0.89 -6.41
C ALA A 467 16.55 -0.95 -5.76
N ALA A 468 15.70 0.05 -6.01
CA ALA A 468 14.33 0.06 -5.49
C ALA A 468 13.47 -1.08 -6.06
N PHE A 469 13.64 -1.39 -7.36
CA PHE A 469 12.99 -2.53 -8.00
C PHE A 469 13.43 -3.86 -7.40
N GLU A 470 14.74 -4.07 -7.21
CA GLU A 470 15.29 -5.29 -6.63
C GLU A 470 14.83 -5.50 -5.19
N GLN A 471 14.82 -4.42 -4.39
CA GLN A 471 14.33 -4.45 -3.03
C GLN A 471 12.84 -4.83 -2.99
N ASN A 472 11.99 -4.16 -3.76
CA ASN A 472 10.57 -4.47 -3.83
C ASN A 472 10.30 -5.89 -4.34
N LEU A 473 11.07 -6.38 -5.31
CA LEU A 473 10.94 -7.76 -5.79
C LEU A 473 11.30 -8.77 -4.69
N ASN A 474 12.36 -8.51 -3.94
CA ASN A 474 12.74 -9.32 -2.79
C ASN A 474 11.67 -9.29 -1.69
N ASP A 475 11.13 -8.12 -1.39
CA ASP A 475 10.12 -7.95 -0.35
C ASP A 475 8.82 -8.66 -0.74
N LEU A 476 8.39 -8.55 -2.00
CA LEU A 476 7.22 -9.29 -2.49
C LEU A 476 7.39 -10.81 -2.37
N ARG A 477 8.61 -11.32 -2.56
CA ARG A 477 8.91 -12.75 -2.43
C ARG A 477 8.97 -13.23 -0.99
N THR A 478 9.51 -12.41 -0.09
CA THR A 478 9.84 -12.82 1.29
C THR A 478 8.77 -12.42 2.30
N LEU A 479 8.14 -11.27 2.11
CA LEU A 479 7.11 -10.71 2.99
C LEU A 479 5.69 -10.87 2.42
N GLY A 480 5.57 -11.16 1.11
CA GLY A 480 4.32 -11.08 0.39
C GLY A 480 3.86 -9.63 0.15
N VAL A 481 2.80 -9.46 -0.62
CA VAL A 481 2.18 -8.19 -1.02
C VAL A 481 1.81 -7.35 0.20
N SER A 482 1.08 -7.92 1.16
CA SER A 482 0.67 -7.17 2.36
C SER A 482 1.87 -6.73 3.19
N GLY A 483 2.84 -7.61 3.38
CA GLY A 483 4.07 -7.30 4.11
C GLY A 483 4.91 -6.23 3.40
N THR A 484 4.95 -6.25 2.07
CA THR A 484 5.67 -5.24 1.27
C THR A 484 5.00 -3.87 1.36
N ILE A 485 3.67 -3.80 1.23
CA ILE A 485 2.93 -2.54 1.35
C ILE A 485 2.98 -2.00 2.80
N ASP A 486 2.95 -2.89 3.80
CA ASP A 486 2.94 -2.51 5.23
C ASP A 486 4.34 -2.26 5.81
N CYS A 487 5.42 -2.81 5.23
CA CYS A 487 6.80 -2.57 5.66
C CYS A 487 7.16 -1.07 5.59
N GLY A 488 6.46 -0.30 4.75
CA GLY A 488 6.51 1.16 4.73
C GLY A 488 6.05 1.85 6.03
N THR A 489 5.53 1.12 7.04
CA THR A 489 5.07 1.67 8.34
C THR A 489 6.08 1.56 9.48
N GLN A 490 7.24 0.92 9.28
CA GLN A 490 8.38 1.06 10.21
C GLN A 490 9.08 2.38 9.92
N GLY A 491 8.70 3.43 10.65
CA GLY A 491 9.16 4.78 10.39
C GLY A 491 9.40 5.63 11.63
N THR A 492 10.18 6.68 11.46
CA THR A 492 10.36 7.73 12.45
C THR A 492 9.12 8.62 12.50
N LYS A 493 8.61 8.89 13.70
CA LYS A 493 7.49 9.80 13.94
C LYS A 493 7.95 11.00 14.76
N VAL A 494 7.44 12.18 14.42
CA VAL A 494 7.69 13.43 15.14
C VAL A 494 6.35 14.05 15.49
N LEU A 495 6.23 14.59 16.69
CA LEU A 495 5.08 15.40 17.09
C LEU A 495 5.53 16.71 17.74
N VAL A 496 4.71 17.74 17.56
CA VAL A 496 4.89 19.06 18.16
C VAL A 496 3.83 19.23 19.25
N LEU A 497 4.26 19.33 20.51
CA LEU A 497 3.39 19.54 21.67
C LEU A 497 3.49 20.99 22.15
N ASP A 498 2.36 21.66 22.28
CA ASP A 498 2.25 22.87 23.10
C ASP A 498 1.87 22.48 24.52
N THR A 499 2.80 22.65 25.46
CA THR A 499 2.59 22.28 26.86
C THR A 499 1.76 23.27 27.66
N GLU A 500 1.53 24.49 27.17
CA GLU A 500 0.66 25.46 27.84
C GLU A 500 -0.81 25.13 27.54
N SER A 501 -1.13 24.89 26.27
CA SER A 501 -2.46 24.46 25.84
C SER A 501 -2.71 22.97 26.07
N SER A 502 -1.65 22.17 26.25
CA SER A 502 -1.70 20.70 26.36
C SER A 502 -2.14 20.00 25.07
N THR A 503 -1.91 20.62 23.91
CA THR A 503 -2.36 20.11 22.61
C THR A 503 -1.20 19.71 21.71
N VAL A 504 -1.32 18.56 21.05
CA VAL A 504 -0.47 18.22 19.91
C VAL A 504 -0.90 19.08 18.72
N LEU A 505 0.02 19.91 18.21
CA LEU A 505 -0.22 20.87 17.14
C LEU A 505 0.03 20.28 15.75
N GLY A 506 0.98 19.36 15.62
CA GLY A 506 1.32 18.72 14.36
C GLY A 506 2.09 17.43 14.57
N GLU A 507 1.99 16.55 13.59
CA GLU A 507 2.59 15.22 13.53
C GLU A 507 3.20 15.02 12.14
N GLY A 508 4.28 14.25 12.08
CA GLY A 508 4.94 13.88 10.85
C GLY A 508 5.52 12.47 10.97
N SER A 509 5.64 11.79 9.84
CA SER A 509 6.17 10.43 9.81
C SER A 509 6.92 10.16 8.52
N ALA A 510 8.01 9.41 8.60
CA ALA A 510 8.77 8.97 7.43
C ALA A 510 9.31 7.55 7.67
N SER A 511 9.30 6.72 6.62
CA SER A 511 9.73 5.32 6.67
C SER A 511 11.24 5.14 6.65
N HIS A 512 11.72 3.99 7.11
CA HIS A 512 13.08 3.50 6.91
C HIS A 512 13.06 1.96 6.78
N SER A 513 13.93 1.41 5.94
CA SER A 513 13.90 -0.02 5.56
C SER A 513 14.60 -0.93 6.57
N LEU A 514 14.17 -2.19 6.62
CA LEU A 514 14.73 -3.24 7.46
C LEU A 514 15.61 -4.17 6.62
N ILE A 515 16.87 -4.35 7.02
CA ILE A 515 17.76 -5.37 6.48
C ILE A 515 17.49 -6.67 7.23
N SER A 516 16.94 -7.67 6.55
CA SER A 516 16.60 -8.97 7.14
C SER A 516 17.07 -10.15 6.32
N ASP A 517 17.38 -11.26 6.99
CA ASP A 517 17.62 -12.55 6.35
C ASP A 517 16.91 -13.70 7.11
N HIS A 518 17.09 -14.92 6.59
CA HIS A 518 16.50 -16.16 7.11
C HIS A 518 17.19 -16.70 8.36
N ASN A 519 18.35 -16.17 8.76
CA ASN A 519 19.10 -16.66 9.92
C ASN A 519 18.68 -15.97 11.23
N GLY A 520 17.76 -14.99 11.15
CA GLY A 520 17.33 -14.17 12.27
C GLY A 520 17.96 -12.78 12.33
N ARG A 521 18.76 -12.39 11.33
CA ARG A 521 19.35 -11.05 11.23
C ARG A 521 18.27 -9.99 11.08
N ARG A 522 18.34 -8.93 11.89
CA ARG A 522 17.46 -7.76 11.80
C ARG A 522 18.29 -6.50 12.02
N GLU A 523 18.49 -5.72 10.95
CA GLU A 523 19.37 -4.56 10.92
C GLU A 523 18.76 -3.35 10.24
N GLN A 524 19.26 -2.15 10.53
CA GLN A 524 18.86 -0.92 9.83
C GLN A 524 20.08 -0.08 9.48
N ASP A 525 20.04 0.56 8.31
CA ASP A 525 20.96 1.64 8.01
C ASP A 525 20.58 2.86 8.86
N VAL A 526 21.52 3.27 9.71
CA VAL A 526 21.36 4.37 10.64
C VAL A 526 21.23 5.72 9.91
N GLY A 527 21.76 5.84 8.68
CA GLY A 527 21.58 7.03 7.85
C GLY A 527 20.10 7.29 7.54
N GLN A 528 19.32 6.23 7.30
CA GLN A 528 17.89 6.36 7.01
C GLN A 528 17.10 6.88 8.21
N TRP A 529 17.54 6.63 9.45
CA TRP A 529 16.91 7.22 10.63
C TRP A 529 17.03 8.75 10.62
N LEU A 530 18.17 9.27 10.17
CA LEU A 530 18.40 10.72 10.09
C LEU A 530 17.59 11.36 8.96
N ASP A 531 17.48 10.70 7.82
CA ASP A 531 16.67 11.18 6.70
C ASP A 531 15.18 11.17 7.06
N ALA A 532 14.71 10.08 7.69
CA ALA A 532 13.35 9.97 8.19
C ALA A 532 13.04 11.03 9.26
N LEU A 533 13.96 11.26 10.21
CA LEU A 533 13.81 12.31 11.22
C LEU A 533 13.69 13.70 10.58
N GLN A 534 14.50 14.02 9.58
CA GLN A 534 14.44 15.30 8.87
C GLN A 534 13.09 15.49 8.16
N GLN A 535 12.62 14.47 7.44
CA GLN A 535 11.34 14.53 6.73
C GLN A 535 10.16 14.65 7.72
N ALA A 536 10.10 13.77 8.72
CA ALA A 536 9.04 13.80 9.71
C ALA A 536 9.01 15.13 10.50
N THR A 537 10.18 15.74 10.77
CA THR A 537 10.25 17.07 11.41
C THR A 537 9.65 18.15 10.52
N ARG A 538 9.97 18.16 9.22
CA ARG A 538 9.39 19.12 8.27
C ARG A 538 7.87 19.00 8.21
N ASP A 539 7.37 17.77 8.13
CA ASP A 539 5.92 17.51 8.04
C ASP A 539 5.19 17.94 9.31
N ALA A 540 5.74 17.63 10.49
CA ALA A 540 5.16 18.02 11.77
C ALA A 540 5.13 19.56 11.93
N LEU A 541 6.20 20.26 11.55
CA LEU A 541 6.23 21.73 11.57
C LEU A 541 5.22 22.33 10.59
N ALA A 542 5.17 21.82 9.35
CA ALA A 542 4.23 22.27 8.34
C ALA A 542 2.76 22.10 8.80
N GLN A 543 2.42 20.95 9.41
CA GLN A 543 1.08 20.72 9.93
C GLN A 543 0.77 21.61 11.13
N SER A 544 1.73 21.80 12.03
CA SER A 544 1.54 22.61 13.24
C SER A 544 1.36 24.10 12.97
N GLY A 545 1.87 24.60 11.85
CA GLY A 545 1.89 26.02 11.52
C GLY A 545 2.77 26.87 12.45
N VAL A 546 3.55 26.27 13.36
CA VAL A 546 4.50 26.99 14.22
C VAL A 546 5.86 27.11 13.54
N SER A 547 6.58 28.19 13.82
CA SER A 547 7.97 28.29 13.39
C SER A 547 8.83 27.34 14.22
N GLY A 548 9.78 26.64 13.58
CA GLY A 548 10.75 25.82 14.31
C GLY A 548 11.60 26.60 15.31
N GLN A 549 11.67 27.93 15.18
CA GLN A 549 12.29 28.82 16.17
C GLN A 549 11.52 28.89 17.51
N GLN A 550 10.26 28.45 17.54
CA GLN A 550 9.44 28.37 18.75
C GLN A 550 9.62 27.03 19.49
N ILE A 551 10.36 26.07 18.91
CA ILE A 551 10.65 24.81 19.59
C ILE A 551 11.69 25.06 20.68
N LEU A 552 11.32 24.77 21.93
CA LEU A 552 12.15 25.02 23.10
C LEU A 552 12.90 23.78 23.60
N GLY A 553 12.35 22.60 23.32
CA GLY A 553 12.93 21.33 23.71
C GLY A 553 12.62 20.21 22.73
N ILE A 554 13.49 19.21 22.68
CA ILE A 554 13.40 18.01 21.85
C ILE A 554 13.61 16.81 22.75
N GLY A 555 12.75 15.81 22.64
CA GLY A 555 12.93 14.53 23.29
C GLY A 555 12.93 13.42 22.25
N VAL A 556 13.77 12.42 22.47
CA VAL A 556 13.90 11.27 21.57
C VAL A 556 13.38 10.01 22.27
N SER A 557 12.45 9.32 21.61
CA SER A 557 12.11 7.94 21.91
C SER A 557 12.72 7.04 20.83
N GLY A 558 13.46 6.01 21.24
CA GLY A 558 14.04 5.03 20.32
C GLY A 558 13.65 3.60 20.69
N GLN A 559 13.67 2.71 19.70
CA GLN A 559 13.58 1.28 19.97
C GLN A 559 14.71 0.85 20.91
N GLN A 560 14.39 0.04 21.93
CA GLN A 560 15.37 -0.41 22.91
C GLN A 560 16.40 -1.36 22.31
N HIS A 561 17.47 -1.65 23.05
CA HIS A 561 18.42 -2.75 22.80
C HIS A 561 19.25 -2.70 21.51
N GLY A 562 18.94 -1.81 20.57
CA GLY A 562 19.66 -1.66 19.30
C GLY A 562 21.15 -1.41 19.53
N LEU A 563 22.02 -1.91 18.64
CA LEU A 563 23.46 -1.68 18.72
C LEU A 563 23.92 -0.78 17.58
N VAL A 564 24.29 0.46 17.90
CA VAL A 564 24.98 1.39 17.01
C VAL A 564 26.45 1.50 17.44
N LEU A 565 27.36 1.32 16.50
CA LEU A 565 28.80 1.38 16.73
C LEU A 565 29.40 2.52 15.92
N LEU A 566 30.09 3.44 16.59
CA LEU A 566 30.81 4.54 15.93
C LEU A 566 32.31 4.38 16.08
N ASP A 567 33.06 4.89 15.10
CA ASP A 567 34.50 5.07 15.21
C ASP A 567 34.88 6.43 15.82
N ALA A 568 36.19 6.67 15.91
CA ALA A 568 36.75 7.89 16.51
C ALA A 568 36.41 9.17 15.73
N GLN A 569 35.95 9.05 14.48
CA GLN A 569 35.45 10.17 13.67
C GLN A 569 33.96 10.42 13.91
N GLY A 570 33.27 9.51 14.61
CA GLY A 570 31.83 9.54 14.80
C GLY A 570 31.04 8.89 13.67
N GLU A 571 31.72 8.16 12.78
CA GLU A 571 31.09 7.50 11.64
C GLU A 571 30.53 6.13 12.04
N VAL A 572 29.37 5.78 11.51
CA VAL A 572 28.71 4.50 11.76
C VAL A 572 29.54 3.38 11.12
N LEU A 573 29.95 2.41 11.93
CA LEU A 573 30.82 1.32 11.49
C LEU A 573 30.10 0.27 10.65
N ARG A 574 28.81 0.05 10.91
CA ARG A 574 27.94 -0.93 10.26
C ARG A 574 26.45 -0.64 10.55
N PRO A 575 25.51 -1.18 9.75
CA PRO A 575 24.08 -1.15 10.08
C PRO A 575 23.81 -1.57 11.52
N ALA A 576 22.87 -0.90 12.17
CA ALA A 576 22.53 -1.16 13.57
C ALA A 576 21.82 -2.50 13.70
N LYS A 577 22.24 -3.34 14.67
CA LYS A 577 21.53 -4.60 14.99
C LYS A 577 20.37 -4.35 15.95
N LEU A 578 19.16 -4.68 15.54
CA LEU A 578 17.92 -4.26 16.22
C LEU A 578 17.50 -5.22 17.36
N TRP A 579 16.52 -4.82 18.16
CA TRP A 579 16.02 -5.60 19.30
C TRP A 579 15.43 -6.97 18.93
N CYS A 580 14.87 -7.07 17.72
CA CYS A 580 14.26 -8.29 17.19
C CYS A 580 15.27 -9.21 16.47
N ASP A 581 16.56 -8.85 16.47
CA ASP A 581 17.64 -9.69 15.94
C ASP A 581 17.87 -10.90 16.85
N THR A 582 17.80 -12.10 16.27
CA THR A 582 18.03 -13.37 16.95
C THR A 582 19.31 -14.07 16.52
N GLU A 583 20.04 -13.51 15.56
CA GLU A 583 21.30 -14.05 15.03
C GLU A 583 22.36 -14.20 16.13
N SER A 584 22.30 -13.34 17.17
CA SER A 584 23.22 -13.35 18.33
C SER A 584 22.81 -14.29 19.49
N ALA A 585 21.86 -15.21 19.28
CA ALA A 585 21.41 -16.15 20.30
C ALA A 585 22.53 -17.07 20.86
N PRO A 586 23.45 -17.63 20.04
CA PRO A 586 24.55 -18.46 20.55
C PRO A 586 25.50 -17.68 21.48
N GLU A 587 25.75 -16.42 21.18
CA GLU A 587 26.58 -15.53 22.01
C GLU A 587 25.88 -15.20 23.33
N ASN A 588 24.57 -14.95 23.28
CA ASN A 588 23.78 -14.73 24.50
C ASN A 588 23.87 -15.94 25.45
N GLN A 589 23.75 -17.16 24.94
CA GLN A 589 23.85 -18.36 25.77
C GLN A 589 25.22 -18.48 26.46
N ARG A 590 26.31 -18.23 25.73
CA ARG A 590 27.68 -18.27 26.30
C ARG A 590 27.88 -17.21 27.39
N LEU A 591 27.34 -16.01 27.20
CA LEU A 591 27.37 -14.95 28.20
C LEU A 591 26.51 -15.30 29.43
N LEU A 592 25.37 -15.93 29.22
CA LEU A 592 24.49 -16.38 30.29
C LEU A 592 25.16 -17.46 31.14
N ASP A 593 25.84 -18.42 30.49
CA ASP A 593 26.65 -19.44 31.18
C ASP A 593 27.77 -18.81 32.00
N TYR A 594 28.47 -17.80 31.46
CA TYR A 594 29.50 -17.04 32.17
C TYR A 594 28.94 -16.32 33.41
N LEU A 595 27.71 -15.79 33.32
CA LEU A 595 27.04 -15.13 34.44
C LEU A 595 26.54 -16.12 35.51
N GLY A 596 26.58 -17.44 35.27
CA GLY A 596 26.04 -18.45 36.17
C GLY A 596 24.58 -18.79 35.89
N GLY A 597 24.15 -18.71 34.63
CA GLY A 597 22.79 -18.93 34.19
C GLY A 597 21.86 -17.75 34.49
N ALA A 598 20.55 -17.97 34.33
CA ALA A 598 19.50 -16.97 34.60
C ALA A 598 19.60 -16.38 36.02
N GLN A 599 19.79 -17.23 37.03
CA GLN A 599 19.89 -16.78 38.42
C GLN A 599 21.14 -15.94 38.69
N GLY A 600 22.28 -16.30 38.11
CA GLY A 600 23.50 -15.50 38.24
C GLY A 600 23.39 -14.16 37.50
N SER A 601 22.74 -14.14 36.34
CA SER A 601 22.39 -12.90 35.61
C SER A 601 21.49 -11.97 36.45
N LEU A 602 20.42 -12.51 37.06
CA LEU A 602 19.54 -11.77 37.98
C LEU A 602 20.29 -11.21 39.18
N GLN A 603 21.16 -12.01 39.81
CA GLN A 603 21.93 -11.56 40.98
C GLN A 603 22.89 -10.43 40.65
N ARG A 604 23.55 -10.51 39.48
CA ARG A 604 24.61 -9.58 39.08
C ARG A 604 24.11 -8.32 38.40
N LEU A 605 23.15 -8.44 37.48
CA LEU A 605 22.64 -7.33 36.66
C LEU A 605 21.26 -6.87 37.10
N GLY A 606 20.48 -7.76 37.69
CA GLY A 606 19.10 -7.49 38.06
C GLY A 606 18.05 -7.78 37.01
N LEU A 607 18.45 -8.51 35.97
CA LEU A 607 17.58 -9.06 34.94
C LEU A 607 18.29 -10.26 34.32
N VAL A 608 17.59 -11.04 33.51
CA VAL A 608 18.18 -12.10 32.70
C VAL A 608 18.47 -11.55 31.31
N ILE A 609 19.71 -11.70 30.84
CA ILE A 609 20.06 -11.33 29.46
C ILE A 609 19.37 -12.26 28.46
N ALA A 610 18.86 -11.69 27.38
CA ALA A 610 18.14 -12.42 26.34
C ALA A 610 18.70 -12.10 24.95
N PRO A 611 18.54 -13.00 23.96
CA PRO A 611 18.77 -12.67 22.57
C PRO A 611 18.04 -11.38 22.19
N GLY A 612 18.72 -10.53 21.43
CA GLY A 612 18.25 -9.18 21.08
C GLY A 612 18.76 -8.07 22.00
N TYR A 613 19.31 -8.38 23.18
CA TYR A 613 19.97 -7.39 24.04
C TYR A 613 21.34 -6.98 23.47
N THR A 614 21.80 -5.80 23.82
CA THR A 614 23.02 -5.21 23.23
C THR A 614 24.28 -6.04 23.50
N VAL A 615 24.38 -6.67 24.67
CA VAL A 615 25.56 -7.44 25.10
C VAL A 615 25.91 -8.61 24.19
N SER A 616 24.91 -9.37 23.71
CA SER A 616 25.15 -10.51 22.82
C SER A 616 25.66 -10.05 21.46
N LYS A 617 25.12 -8.92 20.97
CA LYS A 617 25.53 -8.30 19.69
C LYS A 617 26.96 -7.78 19.73
N LEU A 618 27.46 -7.35 20.89
CA LEU A 618 28.86 -6.96 21.05
C LEU A 618 29.80 -8.16 20.91
N LEU A 619 29.52 -9.27 21.60
CA LEU A 619 30.29 -10.50 21.45
C LEU A 619 30.22 -11.04 20.02
N TRP A 620 29.02 -11.02 19.43
CA TRP A 620 28.81 -11.42 18.04
C TRP A 620 29.64 -10.55 17.08
N THR A 621 29.62 -9.23 17.26
CA THR A 621 30.39 -8.30 16.41
C THR A 621 31.88 -8.54 16.53
N LYS A 622 32.38 -8.85 17.74
CA LYS A 622 33.80 -9.19 17.95
C LYS A 622 34.21 -10.42 17.14
N GLU A 623 33.37 -11.43 17.10
CA GLU A 623 33.66 -12.71 16.45
C GLU A 623 33.47 -12.64 14.93
N GLN A 624 32.40 -11.98 14.46
CA GLN A 624 32.08 -11.89 13.05
C GLN A 624 32.85 -10.77 12.33
N TYR A 625 33.16 -9.67 13.02
CA TYR A 625 33.84 -8.49 12.45
C TYR A 625 34.98 -7.98 13.33
N PRO A 626 36.03 -8.79 13.58
CA PRO A 626 37.10 -8.44 14.50
C PRO A 626 37.84 -7.13 14.13
N GLN A 627 38.07 -6.88 12.84
CA GLN A 627 38.73 -5.65 12.37
C GLN A 627 37.86 -4.40 12.58
N LEU A 628 36.55 -4.52 12.46
CA LEU A 628 35.61 -3.44 12.75
C LEU A 628 35.52 -3.20 14.25
N PHE A 629 35.46 -4.28 15.02
CA PHE A 629 35.43 -4.22 16.48
C PHE A 629 36.64 -3.46 17.03
N GLU A 630 37.80 -3.55 16.37
CA GLU A 630 38.99 -2.79 16.73
C GLU A 630 38.89 -1.27 16.60
N ARG A 631 37.93 -0.79 15.79
CA ARG A 631 37.68 0.62 15.51
C ARG A 631 36.62 1.24 16.40
N ILE A 632 35.94 0.45 17.25
CA ILE A 632 34.87 0.94 18.12
C ILE A 632 35.42 2.03 19.06
N ASP A 633 34.83 3.21 18.97
CA ASP A 633 35.09 4.35 19.86
C ASP A 633 33.84 4.70 20.68
N LYS A 634 32.63 4.44 20.17
CA LYS A 634 31.38 4.65 20.91
C LYS A 634 30.42 3.49 20.68
N VAL A 635 29.74 3.08 21.74
CA VAL A 635 28.65 2.10 21.73
C VAL A 635 27.38 2.82 22.14
N LEU A 636 26.39 2.90 21.25
CA LEU A 636 25.18 3.69 21.45
C LEU A 636 23.94 2.84 21.20
N LEU A 637 22.87 3.09 21.95
CA LEU A 637 21.53 2.66 21.61
C LEU A 637 20.93 3.60 20.54
N PRO A 638 19.80 3.24 19.89
CA PRO A 638 19.21 4.07 18.84
C PRO A 638 18.88 5.49 19.29
N HIS A 639 18.30 5.66 20.49
CA HIS A 639 17.99 6.99 21.01
C HIS A 639 19.27 7.77 21.36
N ASP A 640 20.29 7.10 21.92
CA ASP A 640 21.58 7.71 22.23
C ASP A 640 22.27 8.24 20.97
N TYR A 641 22.19 7.50 19.86
CA TYR A 641 22.76 7.91 18.59
C TYR A 641 22.08 9.16 18.05
N LEU A 642 20.75 9.23 18.09
CA LEU A 642 20.03 10.43 17.67
C LEU A 642 20.37 11.62 18.58
N ASN A 643 20.44 11.43 19.90
CA ASN A 643 20.88 12.47 20.83
C ASN A 643 22.32 12.93 20.57
N TYR A 644 23.22 12.00 20.27
CA TYR A 644 24.60 12.29 19.87
C TYR A 644 24.64 13.08 18.56
N TRP A 645 23.82 12.72 17.58
CA TRP A 645 23.71 13.49 16.34
C TRP A 645 23.10 14.88 16.58
N LEU A 646 22.14 15.03 17.47
CA LEU A 646 21.54 16.32 17.78
C LEU A 646 22.50 17.26 18.54
N THR A 647 23.33 16.72 19.44
CA THR A 647 24.08 17.52 20.44
C THR A 647 25.60 17.38 20.39
N GLY A 648 26.12 16.31 19.78
CA GLY A 648 27.53 15.91 19.82
C GLY A 648 27.97 15.25 21.12
N ARG A 649 27.08 15.10 22.12
CA ARG A 649 27.42 14.53 23.43
C ARG A 649 27.02 13.06 23.48
N CYS A 650 27.96 12.22 23.93
CA CYS A 650 27.79 10.78 24.07
C CYS A 650 27.23 10.46 25.47
N CYS A 651 25.91 10.35 25.60
CA CYS A 651 25.22 10.08 26.86
C CYS A 651 24.06 9.10 26.68
N THR A 652 23.72 8.40 27.76
CA THR A 652 22.52 7.58 27.90
C THR A 652 21.95 7.78 29.30
N GLU A 653 20.64 7.63 29.45
CA GLU A 653 20.00 7.56 30.76
C GLU A 653 19.79 6.11 31.21
N PHE A 654 19.45 5.93 32.50
CA PHE A 654 19.40 4.62 33.15
C PHE A 654 18.34 3.69 32.58
N GLY A 655 17.21 4.23 32.14
CA GLY A 655 16.09 3.50 31.56
C GLY A 655 16.55 2.66 30.38
N ASP A 656 16.96 3.26 29.28
CA ASP A 656 17.36 2.46 28.12
C ASP A 656 18.70 1.71 28.35
N ALA A 657 19.63 2.28 29.14
CA ALA A 657 20.87 1.60 29.53
C ALA A 657 20.60 0.25 30.22
N SER A 658 19.51 0.14 30.98
CA SER A 658 19.13 -1.12 31.62
C SER A 658 18.75 -2.22 30.62
N GLY A 659 18.40 -1.89 29.38
CA GLY A 659 18.16 -2.84 28.30
C GLY A 659 19.42 -3.38 27.62
N THR A 660 20.62 -2.93 28.00
CA THR A 660 21.86 -3.30 27.30
C THR A 660 22.36 -4.71 27.61
N GLY A 661 22.02 -5.26 28.78
CA GLY A 661 22.56 -6.53 29.28
C GLY A 661 23.97 -6.45 29.86
N TYR A 662 24.51 -5.23 30.06
CA TYR A 662 25.77 -4.98 30.79
C TYR A 662 25.65 -3.79 31.76
N PHE A 663 24.45 -3.57 32.29
CA PHE A 663 24.13 -2.53 33.26
C PHE A 663 23.47 -3.15 34.49
N ASN A 664 23.92 -2.76 35.69
CA ASN A 664 23.31 -3.19 36.95
C ASN A 664 22.17 -2.23 37.33
N VAL A 665 20.93 -2.73 37.28
CA VAL A 665 19.73 -1.90 37.49
C VAL A 665 19.56 -1.43 38.95
N ARG A 666 20.25 -2.04 39.92
CA ARG A 666 20.15 -1.65 41.35
C ARG A 666 21.09 -0.51 41.66
N THR A 667 22.36 -0.66 41.25
CA THR A 667 23.40 0.34 41.51
C THR A 667 23.38 1.46 40.48
N ARG A 668 22.76 1.21 39.31
CA ARG A 668 22.73 2.09 38.13
C ARG A 668 24.12 2.35 37.55
N GLU A 669 24.93 1.29 37.50
CA GLU A 669 26.31 1.33 37.02
C GLU A 669 26.53 0.30 35.92
N TRP A 670 27.52 0.57 35.06
CA TRP A 670 27.99 -0.39 34.07
C TRP A 670 28.67 -1.59 34.72
N ASP A 671 28.35 -2.80 34.23
CA ASP A 671 29.08 -4.02 34.59
C ASP A 671 30.34 -4.16 33.71
N LEU A 672 31.37 -3.38 34.07
CA LEU A 672 32.65 -3.40 33.37
C LEU A 672 33.32 -4.79 33.36
N PRO A 673 33.24 -5.63 34.41
CA PRO A 673 33.85 -6.95 34.35
C PRO A 673 33.18 -7.88 33.32
N LEU A 674 31.87 -7.74 33.03
CA LEU A 674 31.22 -8.46 31.94
C LEU A 674 31.72 -7.99 30.58
N LEU A 675 31.90 -6.68 30.39
CA LEU A 675 32.49 -6.14 29.16
C LEU A 675 33.95 -6.56 29.00
N ALA A 676 34.72 -6.63 30.08
CA ALA A 676 36.11 -7.12 30.07
C ALA A 676 36.20 -8.60 29.70
N HIS A 677 35.16 -9.40 29.97
CA HIS A 677 35.05 -10.78 29.50
C HIS A 677 34.89 -10.84 27.97
N ILE A 678 34.12 -9.92 27.39
CA ILE A 678 34.00 -9.78 25.93
C ILE A 678 35.31 -9.23 25.35
N ASP A 679 35.88 -8.18 25.94
CA ASP A 679 37.09 -7.52 25.45
C ASP A 679 38.02 -7.10 26.61
N PRO A 680 39.15 -7.83 26.81
CA PRO A 680 40.08 -7.54 27.90
C PRO A 680 40.92 -6.26 27.69
N SER A 681 40.81 -5.59 26.52
CA SER A 681 41.60 -4.39 26.20
C SER A 681 41.07 -3.08 26.80
N ASP A 682 39.93 -3.13 27.52
CA ASP A 682 39.23 -1.96 28.09
C ASP A 682 38.68 -0.97 27.04
N ARG A 683 38.69 -1.34 25.75
CA ARG A 683 38.10 -0.50 24.68
C ARG A 683 36.60 -0.31 24.90
N LEU A 684 35.87 -1.40 25.13
CA LEU A 684 34.42 -1.33 25.36
C LEU A 684 34.08 -0.44 26.56
N GLY A 685 34.82 -0.53 27.67
CA GLY A 685 34.60 0.31 28.85
C GLY A 685 34.76 1.81 28.56
N LYS A 686 35.73 2.18 27.72
CA LYS A 686 35.95 3.56 27.26
C LYS A 686 34.94 4.05 26.23
N ALA A 687 34.36 3.12 25.47
CA ALA A 687 33.39 3.42 24.42
C ALA A 687 31.95 3.61 24.95
N LEU A 688 31.71 3.37 26.25
CA LEU A 688 30.40 3.54 26.84
C LEU A 688 30.01 5.03 26.93
N PRO A 689 28.72 5.35 26.72
CA PRO A 689 28.21 6.69 26.90
C PRO A 689 28.22 7.07 28.39
N GLN A 690 28.33 8.37 28.65
CA GLN A 690 28.19 8.90 30.00
C GLN A 690 26.76 8.66 30.50
N LEU A 691 26.63 8.10 31.70
CA LEU A 691 25.35 7.96 32.38
C LEU A 691 24.86 9.32 32.90
N VAL A 692 23.62 9.68 32.57
CA VAL A 692 22.94 10.91 33.03
C VAL A 692 21.61 10.59 33.70
N GLN A 693 21.10 11.51 34.51
CA GLN A 693 19.78 11.41 35.13
C GLN A 693 18.68 11.73 34.10
N ALA A 694 17.49 11.18 34.31
CA ALA A 694 16.37 11.34 33.37
C ALA A 694 15.81 12.77 33.23
N HIS A 695 16.17 13.68 34.14
CA HIS A 695 15.80 15.11 34.07
C HIS A 695 16.94 16.00 33.56
N GLU A 696 18.13 15.43 33.33
CA GLU A 696 19.27 16.16 32.81
C GLU A 696 19.16 16.29 31.29
N ALA A 697 19.31 17.52 30.80
CA ALA A 697 19.46 17.74 29.37
C ALA A 697 20.79 17.15 28.88
N VAL A 698 20.76 16.53 27.69
CA VAL A 698 21.98 16.08 27.01
C VAL A 698 22.78 17.30 26.58
N GLY A 699 22.11 18.30 26.02
CA GLY A 699 22.72 19.57 25.60
C GLY A 699 21.75 20.42 24.79
N VAL A 700 22.29 21.42 24.09
CA VAL A 700 21.56 22.18 23.08
C VAL A 700 21.82 21.60 21.69
N LEU A 701 20.92 21.88 20.75
CA LEU A 701 21.13 21.53 19.34
C LEU A 701 22.45 22.08 18.79
N ARG A 702 23.14 21.25 18.01
CA ARG A 702 24.28 21.71 17.22
C ARG A 702 23.83 22.73 16.16
N PRO A 703 24.54 23.85 15.94
CA PRO A 703 24.11 24.90 15.00
C PRO A 703 23.89 24.43 13.56
N GLU A 704 24.67 23.46 13.09
CA GLU A 704 24.50 22.84 11.78
C GLU A 704 23.23 22.00 11.68
N ILE A 705 22.86 21.29 12.74
CA ILE A 705 21.66 20.44 12.79
C ILE A 705 20.41 21.29 12.97
N ALA A 706 20.47 22.33 13.80
CA ALA A 706 19.39 23.31 13.94
C ALA A 706 19.02 23.94 12.59
N ARG A 707 20.01 24.29 11.75
CA ARG A 707 19.75 24.78 10.39
C ARG A 707 19.20 23.72 9.47
N LEU A 708 19.66 22.48 9.58
CA LEU A 708 19.18 21.36 8.76
C LEU A 708 17.70 21.04 9.03
N LEU A 709 17.28 21.11 10.29
CA LEU A 709 15.91 20.83 10.73
C LEU A 709 15.01 22.07 10.76
N ASP A 710 15.54 23.26 10.46
CA ASP A 710 14.89 24.57 10.65
C ASP A 710 14.36 24.80 12.08
N LEU A 711 15.12 24.38 13.08
CA LEU A 711 14.77 24.49 14.50
C LEU A 711 15.53 25.59 15.23
N ASN A 712 15.01 25.99 16.38
CA ASN A 712 15.68 26.88 17.31
C ASN A 712 17.05 26.30 17.75
N PRO A 713 18.18 26.97 17.46
CA PRO A 713 19.50 26.48 17.86
C PRO A 713 19.72 26.45 19.39
N ALA A 714 18.87 27.13 20.16
CA ALA A 714 18.89 27.08 21.63
C ALA A 714 17.97 25.99 22.21
N ALA A 715 17.28 25.20 21.38
CA ALA A 715 16.43 24.12 21.87
C ALA A 715 17.25 23.10 22.67
N LEU A 716 16.74 22.73 23.84
CA LEU A 716 17.35 21.73 24.71
C LEU A 716 16.95 20.32 24.27
N VAL A 717 17.90 19.40 24.24
CA VAL A 717 17.64 17.99 24.00
C VAL A 717 17.61 17.28 25.35
N SER A 718 16.48 16.63 25.69
CA SER A 718 16.35 15.84 26.91
C SER A 718 17.22 14.59 26.88
N SER A 719 17.28 13.87 28.00
CA SER A 719 17.95 12.57 28.05
C SER A 719 17.39 11.56 27.04
N GLY A 720 16.11 11.68 26.67
CA GLY A 720 15.39 10.69 25.87
C GLY A 720 15.20 9.39 26.63
N GLY A 721 14.86 8.33 25.89
CA GLY A 721 14.90 6.96 26.40
C GLY A 721 14.27 5.94 25.44
N GLY A 722 14.18 4.71 25.91
CA GLY A 722 13.54 3.61 25.21
C GLY A 722 12.04 3.82 24.99
N ASP A 723 11.49 3.17 23.96
CA ASP A 723 10.06 3.22 23.61
C ASP A 723 9.11 2.87 24.77
N ASN A 724 9.42 1.85 25.58
CA ASN A 724 8.60 1.49 26.75
C ASN A 724 8.68 2.54 27.86
N MET A 725 9.85 3.16 28.08
CA MET A 725 10.01 4.20 29.09
C MET A 725 9.31 5.48 28.69
N MET A 726 9.46 5.89 27.43
CA MET A 726 8.76 7.06 26.90
C MET A 726 7.26 6.78 26.81
N GLY A 727 6.87 5.57 26.41
CA GLY A 727 5.49 5.10 26.47
C GLY A 727 4.90 5.22 27.88
N ALA A 728 5.65 4.85 28.92
CA ALA A 728 5.22 5.02 30.31
C ALA A 728 4.98 6.49 30.68
N ILE A 729 5.82 7.43 30.22
CA ILE A 729 5.59 8.87 30.43
C ILE A 729 4.35 9.35 29.66
N GLY A 730 4.23 8.98 28.38
CA GLY A 730 3.11 9.40 27.53
C GLY A 730 1.77 8.76 27.87
N THR A 731 1.79 7.68 28.65
CA THR A 731 0.60 7.14 29.32
C THR A 731 0.56 7.54 30.79
N GLY A 732 1.39 8.45 31.30
CA GLY A 732 1.38 8.88 32.71
C GLY A 732 1.66 7.79 33.75
N ASN A 733 2.14 6.61 33.32
CA ASN A 733 2.58 5.50 34.15
C ASN A 733 3.95 5.78 34.79
N ILE A 734 3.96 6.75 35.70
CA ILE A 734 5.15 7.22 36.42
C ILE A 734 4.97 7.14 37.94
N GLN A 735 3.92 6.46 38.40
CA GLN A 735 3.58 6.26 39.81
C GLN A 735 3.05 4.85 40.07
N PRO A 736 3.22 4.31 41.29
CA PRO A 736 2.72 2.98 41.62
C PRO A 736 1.19 2.87 41.45
N GLY A 737 0.72 1.70 41.02
CA GLY A 737 -0.71 1.42 40.85
C GLY A 737 -1.23 1.58 39.43
N LEU A 738 -0.52 2.34 38.58
CA LEU A 738 -0.82 2.43 37.16
C LEU A 738 -0.01 1.40 36.36
N ILE A 739 -0.63 0.83 35.33
CA ILE A 739 -0.01 -0.10 34.39
C ILE A 739 -0.22 0.44 32.99
N THR A 740 0.79 0.31 32.13
CA THR A 740 0.59 0.44 30.69
C THR A 740 0.60 -0.93 30.05
N MET A 741 -0.35 -1.15 29.15
CA MET A 741 -0.45 -2.38 28.39
C MET A 741 -0.59 -2.05 26.91
N SER A 742 0.40 -2.49 26.13
CA SER A 742 0.43 -2.29 24.68
C SER A 742 -0.18 -3.49 23.97
N LEU A 743 -1.20 -3.23 23.16
CA LEU A 743 -1.86 -4.21 22.31
C LEU A 743 -1.42 -4.09 20.85
N GLY A 744 -0.10 -4.22 20.60
CA GLY A 744 0.51 -4.19 19.27
C GLY A 744 0.74 -5.59 18.67
N SER A 745 1.61 -5.68 17.65
CA SER A 745 1.98 -6.98 17.03
C SER A 745 2.55 -7.94 18.08
N SER A 746 3.43 -7.42 18.93
CA SER A 746 3.82 -7.98 20.22
C SER A 746 3.07 -7.26 21.35
N GLY A 747 2.94 -7.93 22.50
CA GLY A 747 2.31 -7.36 23.68
C GLY A 747 3.33 -6.94 24.72
N THR A 748 3.11 -5.81 25.40
CA THR A 748 3.92 -5.44 26.57
C THR A 748 3.04 -5.04 27.75
N VAL A 749 3.49 -5.36 28.96
CA VAL A 749 2.86 -4.94 30.22
C VAL A 749 3.95 -4.42 31.12
N TYR A 750 3.84 -3.17 31.55
CA TYR A 750 4.85 -2.57 32.41
C TYR A 750 4.25 -1.62 33.44
N ALA A 751 4.91 -1.57 34.59
CA ALA A 751 4.50 -0.84 35.76
C ALA A 751 5.62 0.06 36.26
N TYR A 752 5.28 1.13 36.94
CA TYR A 752 6.27 1.93 37.66
C TYR A 752 6.50 1.39 39.09
N ALA A 753 7.75 1.44 39.55
CA ALA A 753 8.15 1.16 40.93
C ALA A 753 9.15 2.22 41.47
N ASP A 754 8.99 2.61 42.73
CA ASP A 754 9.89 3.57 43.40
C ASP A 754 11.22 2.97 43.85
N GLU A 755 11.32 1.64 43.89
CA GLU A 755 12.48 0.90 44.39
C GLU A 755 12.91 -0.17 43.37
N ALA A 756 14.19 -0.53 43.40
CA ALA A 756 14.80 -1.59 42.59
C ALA A 756 14.36 -3.01 43.02
N ARG A 757 13.05 -3.25 43.11
CA ARG A 757 12.49 -4.55 43.47
C ARG A 757 12.54 -5.47 42.28
N VAL A 758 13.64 -6.20 42.18
CA VAL A 758 13.81 -7.18 41.11
C VAL A 758 13.13 -8.47 41.46
N SER A 759 12.31 -8.93 40.52
CA SER A 759 11.63 -10.21 40.62
C SER A 759 12.63 -11.36 40.69
N GLU A 760 12.32 -12.37 41.48
CA GLU A 760 13.05 -13.64 41.45
C GLU A 760 12.74 -14.46 40.18
N HIS A 761 11.68 -14.09 39.45
CA HIS A 761 11.26 -14.74 38.22
C HIS A 761 11.99 -14.18 37.00
N GLU A 762 12.69 -15.04 36.26
CA GLU A 762 13.53 -14.69 35.10
C GLU A 762 12.81 -13.96 33.96
N SER A 763 11.50 -14.21 33.79
CA SER A 763 10.68 -13.57 32.76
C SER A 763 10.34 -12.10 33.02
N VAL A 764 10.58 -11.56 34.23
CA VAL A 764 10.33 -10.16 34.54
C VAL A 764 11.61 -9.35 34.29
N ALA A 765 11.59 -8.49 33.28
CA ALA A 765 12.69 -7.57 33.02
C ALA A 765 12.52 -6.33 33.90
N THR A 766 13.32 -6.17 34.95
CA THR A 766 13.28 -4.97 35.80
C THR A 766 14.20 -3.90 35.27
N PHE A 767 13.70 -3.09 34.33
CA PHE A 767 14.42 -1.94 33.82
C PHE A 767 14.39 -0.75 34.79
N CYS A 768 15.23 0.24 34.55
CA CYS A 768 15.02 1.57 35.15
C CYS A 768 13.91 2.31 34.37
N SER A 769 13.30 3.32 34.99
CA SER A 769 12.36 4.22 34.32
C SER A 769 13.03 5.54 33.95
N SER A 770 12.71 6.09 32.78
CA SER A 770 13.09 7.46 32.40
C SER A 770 12.27 8.54 33.12
N SER A 771 11.53 8.17 34.18
CA SER A 771 10.97 9.08 35.19
C SER A 771 11.76 9.10 36.51
N GLY A 772 12.84 8.33 36.62
CA GLY A 772 13.73 8.29 37.79
C GLY A 772 13.53 7.09 38.73
N GLY A 773 12.49 6.28 38.52
CA GLY A 773 12.23 5.03 39.26
C GLY A 773 12.68 3.76 38.50
N TRP A 774 11.92 2.69 38.64
CA TRP A 774 12.09 1.40 37.93
C TRP A 774 10.83 1.04 37.15
N LEU A 775 11.03 0.23 36.10
CA LEU A 775 10.01 -0.16 35.14
C LEU A 775 10.03 -1.69 34.94
N PRO A 776 9.55 -2.49 35.90
CA PRO A 776 9.35 -3.92 35.67
C PRO A 776 8.39 -4.16 34.50
N LEU A 777 8.85 -4.99 33.56
CA LEU A 777 8.24 -5.15 32.25
C LEU A 777 8.13 -6.63 31.87
N ILE A 778 7.03 -6.93 31.19
CA ILE A 778 6.76 -8.19 30.48
C ILE A 778 6.60 -7.89 28.99
N CYS A 779 7.11 -8.78 28.15
CA CYS A 779 6.94 -8.75 26.71
C CYS A 779 6.48 -10.14 26.22
N THR A 780 5.42 -10.17 25.42
CA THR A 780 4.94 -11.35 24.70
C THR A 780 5.14 -11.18 23.20
N MET A 781 5.34 -12.27 22.48
CA MET A 781 5.61 -12.29 21.03
C MET A 781 4.34 -12.37 20.19
N ASN A 782 3.24 -12.87 20.77
CA ASN A 782 2.02 -13.15 20.04
C ASN A 782 0.84 -12.36 20.60
N LEU A 783 0.36 -11.40 19.82
CA LEU A 783 -0.81 -10.61 20.14
C LEU A 783 -1.62 -10.29 18.89
N THR A 784 -1.53 -9.07 18.31
CA THR A 784 -2.35 -8.77 17.12
C THR A 784 -1.91 -9.55 15.89
N ASN A 785 -0.67 -10.02 15.80
CA ASN A 785 -0.24 -10.95 14.74
C ASN A 785 -1.06 -12.26 14.75
N ALA A 786 -1.30 -12.84 15.93
CA ALA A 786 -2.07 -14.07 16.07
C ALA A 786 -3.57 -13.85 15.82
N THR A 787 -4.15 -12.76 16.32
CA THR A 787 -5.56 -12.44 16.03
C THR A 787 -5.77 -12.09 14.55
N THR A 788 -4.79 -11.44 13.92
CA THR A 788 -4.80 -11.12 12.48
C THR A 788 -4.75 -12.40 11.65
N ALA A 789 -3.91 -13.37 12.01
CA ALA A 789 -3.86 -14.65 11.31
C ALA A 789 -5.22 -15.38 11.33
N ILE A 790 -5.93 -15.39 12.46
CA ILE A 790 -7.27 -16.00 12.55
C ILE A 790 -8.33 -15.17 11.80
N ARG A 791 -8.26 -13.84 11.89
CA ARG A 791 -9.14 -12.94 11.12
C ARG A 791 -9.02 -13.19 9.62
N GLU A 792 -7.78 -13.26 9.12
CA GLU A 792 -7.47 -13.47 7.71
C GLU A 792 -7.83 -14.88 7.24
N LEU A 793 -7.58 -15.90 8.07
CA LEU A 793 -8.03 -17.27 7.81
C LEU A 793 -9.55 -17.35 7.54
N PHE A 794 -10.32 -16.44 8.15
CA PHE A 794 -11.75 -16.34 7.98
C PHE A 794 -12.21 -15.26 7.00
N ALA A 795 -11.29 -14.56 6.34
CA ALA A 795 -11.56 -13.43 5.44
C ALA A 795 -12.48 -12.36 6.09
N LEU A 796 -12.29 -12.11 7.39
CA LEU A 796 -13.06 -11.11 8.12
C LEU A 796 -12.37 -9.75 8.05
N ASP A 797 -13.15 -8.69 7.88
CA ASP A 797 -12.69 -7.33 8.18
C ASP A 797 -12.64 -7.12 9.71
N ILE A 798 -12.17 -5.95 10.16
CA ILE A 798 -12.04 -5.67 11.60
C ILE A 798 -13.40 -5.66 12.30
N ALA A 799 -14.44 -5.13 11.64
CA ALA A 799 -15.78 -5.07 12.20
C ALA A 799 -16.40 -6.47 12.35
N GLY A 800 -16.32 -7.29 11.31
CA GLY A 800 -16.78 -8.68 11.30
C GLY A 800 -16.03 -9.54 12.31
N PHE A 801 -14.71 -9.36 12.46
CA PHE A 801 -13.95 -10.05 13.51
C PHE A 801 -14.42 -9.68 14.91
N ASN A 802 -14.60 -8.38 15.20
CA ASN A 802 -15.11 -7.92 16.49
C ASN A 802 -16.53 -8.46 16.75
N GLN A 803 -17.37 -8.55 15.72
CA GLN A 803 -18.70 -9.15 15.82
C GLN A 803 -18.63 -10.65 16.14
N ALA A 804 -17.75 -11.40 15.46
CA ALA A 804 -17.55 -12.82 15.70
C ALA A 804 -17.04 -13.09 17.13
N VAL A 805 -16.08 -12.28 17.61
CA VAL A 805 -15.59 -12.32 19.00
C VAL A 805 -16.73 -12.08 19.99
N ALA A 806 -17.62 -11.12 19.71
CA ALA A 806 -18.74 -10.77 20.58
C ALA A 806 -19.86 -11.84 20.60
N GLN A 807 -20.03 -12.61 19.52
CA GLN A 807 -21.05 -13.65 19.42
C GLN A 807 -20.75 -14.89 20.27
N ALA A 808 -19.47 -15.25 20.44
CA ALA A 808 -19.08 -16.40 21.23
C ALA A 808 -19.13 -16.10 22.74
N PRO A 809 -19.51 -17.08 23.58
CA PRO A 809 -19.49 -16.92 25.03
C PRO A 809 -18.07 -16.91 25.60
N ILE A 810 -17.93 -16.46 26.85
CA ILE A 810 -16.67 -16.52 27.61
C ILE A 810 -16.13 -17.97 27.61
N GLY A 811 -14.86 -18.13 27.23
CA GLY A 811 -14.21 -19.43 27.15
C GLY A 811 -14.59 -20.25 25.90
N ALA A 812 -15.21 -19.61 24.91
CA ALA A 812 -15.44 -20.12 23.55
C ALA A 812 -15.97 -21.57 23.51
N GLU A 813 -16.94 -21.88 24.38
CA GLU A 813 -17.55 -23.21 24.50
C GLU A 813 -16.53 -24.36 24.72
N GLY A 814 -15.43 -24.06 25.42
CA GLY A 814 -14.36 -25.01 25.74
C GLY A 814 -13.16 -24.97 24.81
N VAL A 815 -13.21 -24.19 23.73
CA VAL A 815 -12.09 -23.99 22.81
C VAL A 815 -11.05 -23.06 23.44
N LEU A 816 -9.77 -23.46 23.37
CA LEU A 816 -8.63 -22.65 23.80
C LEU A 816 -7.61 -22.56 22.67
N ILE A 817 -7.02 -21.38 22.49
CA ILE A 817 -5.90 -21.16 21.58
C ILE A 817 -4.67 -20.76 22.39
N LEU A 818 -3.58 -21.51 22.23
CA LEU A 818 -2.24 -21.05 22.62
C LEU A 818 -1.64 -20.36 21.39
N PRO A 819 -1.46 -19.03 21.39
CA PRO A 819 -1.20 -18.27 20.17
C PRO A 819 0.29 -18.26 19.76
N PHE A 820 1.08 -19.28 20.12
CA PHE A 820 2.56 -19.28 20.00
C PHE A 820 3.05 -19.52 18.56
N LEU A 821 2.59 -18.70 17.61
CA LEU A 821 2.93 -18.83 16.18
C LEU A 821 4.43 -18.57 15.91
N ASN A 822 5.09 -17.81 16.79
CA ASN A 822 6.51 -17.45 16.69
C ASN A 822 7.34 -17.92 17.90
N GLY A 823 6.93 -19.00 18.58
CA GLY A 823 7.38 -19.25 19.96
C GLY A 823 6.79 -18.21 20.92
N GLU A 824 7.22 -18.20 22.17
CA GLU A 824 6.79 -17.21 23.17
C GLU A 824 7.94 -16.79 24.10
N ARG A 825 7.93 -15.51 24.51
CA ARG A 825 8.92 -14.94 25.42
C ARG A 825 8.47 -15.01 26.87
N VAL A 826 7.20 -14.70 27.14
CA VAL A 826 6.61 -14.81 28.48
C VAL A 826 5.27 -15.56 28.39
N PRO A 827 5.20 -16.80 28.90
CA PRO A 827 6.28 -17.59 29.51
C PRO A 827 7.40 -17.93 28.50
N ALA A 828 8.59 -18.27 29.00
CA ALA A 828 9.75 -18.58 28.17
C ALA A 828 9.59 -19.93 27.46
N LEU A 829 8.97 -19.89 26.27
CA LEU A 829 8.67 -21.06 25.43
C LEU A 829 9.09 -20.77 23.97
N PRO A 830 10.39 -20.56 23.69
CA PRO A 830 10.86 -20.11 22.37
C PRO A 830 10.58 -21.11 21.25
N ASP A 831 10.50 -22.41 21.57
CA ASP A 831 10.26 -23.48 20.59
C ASP A 831 8.79 -23.92 20.51
N ALA A 832 7.89 -23.28 21.27
CA ALA A 832 6.48 -23.63 21.25
C ALA A 832 5.81 -23.21 19.93
N THR A 833 4.79 -23.97 19.53
CA THR A 833 3.99 -23.69 18.33
C THR A 833 2.56 -23.36 18.70
N GLY A 834 1.86 -22.63 17.83
CA GLY A 834 0.44 -22.36 17.98
C GLY A 834 -0.38 -23.65 18.08
N SER A 835 -1.36 -23.69 18.99
CA SER A 835 -2.24 -24.85 19.13
C SER A 835 -3.67 -24.47 19.47
N ILE A 836 -4.61 -25.27 18.95
CA ILE A 836 -6.04 -25.17 19.23
C ILE A 836 -6.45 -26.42 19.99
N VAL A 837 -7.07 -26.26 21.14
CA VAL A 837 -7.42 -27.35 22.07
C VAL A 837 -8.90 -27.29 22.40
N GLY A 838 -9.55 -28.46 22.53
CA GLY A 838 -10.95 -28.56 22.96
C GLY A 838 -11.98 -28.45 21.84
N LEU A 839 -11.58 -28.57 20.57
CA LEU A 839 -12.49 -28.59 19.43
C LEU A 839 -13.26 -29.92 19.32
N ASP A 840 -14.55 -29.82 19.03
CA ASP A 840 -15.43 -30.90 18.63
C ASP A 840 -16.43 -30.43 17.55
N SER A 841 -17.30 -31.34 17.07
CA SER A 841 -18.27 -31.03 16.01
C SER A 841 -19.34 -30.01 16.40
N THR A 842 -19.48 -29.69 17.69
CA THR A 842 -20.51 -28.81 18.24
C THR A 842 -20.00 -27.40 18.51
N ASN A 843 -18.70 -27.24 18.82
CA ASN A 843 -18.11 -25.94 19.14
C ASN A 843 -17.13 -25.39 18.07
N LEU A 844 -16.87 -26.14 16.99
CA LEU A 844 -16.09 -25.68 15.85
C LEU A 844 -16.86 -24.60 15.05
N THR A 845 -16.74 -23.35 15.49
CA THR A 845 -17.38 -22.19 14.85
C THR A 845 -16.38 -21.05 14.65
N GLN A 846 -16.64 -20.22 13.63
CA GLN A 846 -15.86 -19.00 13.35
C GLN A 846 -15.82 -18.06 14.57
N ALA A 847 -16.96 -17.91 15.25
CA ALA A 847 -17.08 -17.09 16.46
C ALA A 847 -16.22 -17.63 17.61
N ASN A 848 -16.28 -18.94 17.91
CA ASN A 848 -15.49 -19.54 18.99
C ASN A 848 -13.98 -19.45 18.72
N LEU A 849 -13.53 -19.69 17.48
CA LEU A 849 -12.12 -19.57 17.13
C LEU A 849 -11.62 -18.12 17.20
N SER A 850 -12.44 -17.15 16.75
CA SER A 850 -12.14 -15.72 16.87
C SER A 850 -12.05 -15.28 18.33
N ARG A 851 -12.98 -15.74 19.18
CA ARG A 851 -12.97 -15.46 20.62
C ARG A 851 -11.79 -16.12 21.32
N ALA A 852 -11.51 -17.38 21.03
CA ALA A 852 -10.45 -18.14 21.68
C ALA A 852 -9.05 -17.55 21.43
N VAL A 853 -8.78 -16.97 20.25
CA VAL A 853 -7.48 -16.32 19.98
C VAL A 853 -7.32 -15.00 20.74
N VAL A 854 -8.40 -14.21 20.84
CA VAL A 854 -8.42 -12.96 21.62
C VAL A 854 -8.25 -13.26 23.12
N GLU A 855 -8.94 -14.28 23.62
CA GLU A 855 -8.78 -14.74 25.00
C GLU A 855 -7.37 -15.31 25.25
N GLY A 856 -6.86 -16.16 24.36
CA GLY A 856 -5.53 -16.78 24.47
C GLY A 856 -4.37 -15.77 24.51
N THR A 857 -4.40 -14.76 23.64
CA THR A 857 -3.42 -13.66 23.63
C THR A 857 -3.53 -12.81 24.89
N THR A 858 -4.75 -12.51 25.34
CA THR A 858 -4.98 -11.77 26.60
C THR A 858 -4.55 -12.57 27.83
N PHE A 859 -4.69 -13.90 27.83
CA PHE A 859 -4.19 -14.75 28.92
C PHE A 859 -2.67 -14.77 29.02
N GLY A 860 -1.95 -14.65 27.90
CA GLY A 860 -0.50 -14.45 27.90
C GLY A 860 -0.09 -13.17 28.64
N LEU A 861 -0.76 -12.06 28.33
CA LEU A 861 -0.55 -10.79 29.06
C LEU A 861 -0.95 -10.91 30.54
N ARG A 862 -2.03 -11.64 30.85
CA ARG A 862 -2.47 -11.88 32.22
C ARG A 862 -1.44 -12.67 33.03
N TYR A 863 -0.82 -13.68 32.42
CA TYR A 863 0.27 -14.42 33.02
C TYR A 863 1.43 -13.48 33.39
N GLY A 864 1.81 -12.58 32.47
CA GLY A 864 2.77 -11.52 32.75
C GLY A 864 2.37 -10.62 33.92
N LEU A 865 1.13 -10.13 33.92
CA LEU A 865 0.63 -9.25 34.98
C LEU A 865 0.62 -9.93 36.35
N ASP A 866 0.32 -11.23 36.41
CA ASP A 866 0.38 -11.99 37.66
C ASP A 866 1.82 -12.10 38.19
N LEU A 867 2.82 -12.31 37.33
CA LEU A 867 4.22 -12.24 37.74
C LEU A 867 4.61 -10.87 38.33
N LEU A 868 4.11 -9.78 37.73
CA LEU A 868 4.31 -8.44 38.27
C LEU A 868 3.64 -8.29 39.64
N ARG A 869 2.40 -8.75 39.80
CA ARG A 869 1.68 -8.71 41.09
C ARG A 869 2.37 -9.52 42.17
N ASP A 870 2.86 -10.70 41.84
CA ASP A 870 3.59 -11.58 42.76
C ASP A 870 4.91 -10.93 43.22
N SER A 871 5.51 -10.06 42.40
CA SER A 871 6.67 -9.22 42.78
C SER A 871 6.31 -7.99 43.64
N GLY A 872 5.03 -7.81 43.97
CA GLY A 872 4.53 -6.73 44.84
C GLY A 872 4.02 -5.49 44.10
N ILE A 873 3.87 -5.54 42.77
CA ILE A 873 3.30 -4.46 41.97
C ILE A 873 1.77 -4.40 42.13
N LYS A 874 1.25 -3.20 42.34
CA LYS A 874 -0.19 -2.93 42.34
C LYS A 874 -0.68 -2.62 40.93
N SER A 875 -1.84 -3.18 40.56
CA SER A 875 -2.53 -2.89 39.30
C SER A 875 -3.92 -2.32 39.58
N GLU A 876 -3.98 -1.03 39.88
CA GLU A 876 -5.24 -0.34 40.20
C GLU A 876 -5.96 0.13 38.93
N LYS A 877 -5.20 0.54 37.89
CA LYS A 877 -5.71 0.92 36.58
C LYS A 877 -4.75 0.48 35.47
N ILE A 878 -5.28 0.17 34.30
CA ILE A 878 -4.50 -0.13 33.09
C ILE A 878 -4.80 0.92 32.01
N ARG A 879 -3.76 1.52 31.44
CA ARG A 879 -3.86 2.34 30.24
C ARG A 879 -3.50 1.51 29.01
N LEU A 880 -4.43 1.43 28.06
CA LEU A 880 -4.31 0.64 26.85
C LEU A 880 -3.82 1.50 25.68
N ILE A 881 -2.82 0.99 24.97
CA ILE A 881 -2.30 1.55 23.72
C ILE A 881 -2.22 0.45 22.66
N GLY A 882 -1.91 0.80 21.40
CA GLY A 882 -1.75 -0.16 20.30
C GLY A 882 -3.07 -0.53 19.60
N GLY A 883 -2.96 -1.16 18.43
CA GLY A 883 -4.10 -1.40 17.52
C GLY A 883 -5.25 -2.20 18.14
N GLY A 884 -4.95 -3.21 18.97
CA GLY A 884 -5.98 -4.04 19.63
C GLY A 884 -6.87 -3.24 20.58
N SER A 885 -6.36 -2.13 21.15
CA SER A 885 -7.12 -1.30 22.10
C SER A 885 -8.32 -0.58 21.48
N LYS A 886 -8.37 -0.47 20.15
CA LYS A 886 -9.49 0.15 19.41
C LYS A 886 -10.76 -0.71 19.46
N SER A 887 -10.64 -2.01 19.73
CA SER A 887 -11.78 -2.93 19.82
C SER A 887 -12.48 -2.83 21.17
N ALA A 888 -13.71 -2.32 21.20
CA ALA A 888 -14.50 -2.20 22.43
C ALA A 888 -14.76 -3.57 23.11
N VAL A 889 -15.02 -4.62 22.32
CA VAL A 889 -15.21 -5.97 22.87
C VAL A 889 -13.91 -6.51 23.47
N TRP A 890 -12.76 -6.25 22.84
CA TRP A 890 -11.47 -6.66 23.38
C TRP A 890 -11.13 -5.87 24.65
N ARG A 891 -11.40 -4.56 24.71
CA ARG A 891 -11.25 -3.78 25.94
C ARG A 891 -12.02 -4.38 27.12
N GLN A 892 -13.27 -4.81 26.90
CA GLN A 892 -14.05 -5.49 27.93
C GLN A 892 -13.42 -6.84 28.34
N ILE A 893 -12.97 -7.64 27.37
CA ILE A 893 -12.27 -8.91 27.64
C ILE A 893 -11.01 -8.68 28.48
N VAL A 894 -10.21 -7.66 28.16
CA VAL A 894 -9.02 -7.30 28.95
C VAL A 894 -9.42 -6.87 30.36
N ALA A 895 -10.41 -5.98 30.52
CA ALA A 895 -10.86 -5.54 31.84
C ALA A 895 -11.29 -6.73 32.72
N ASP A 896 -12.07 -7.65 32.15
CA ASP A 896 -12.58 -8.82 32.84
C ASP A 896 -11.49 -9.85 33.18
N ILE A 897 -10.57 -10.15 32.26
CA ILE A 897 -9.46 -11.10 32.48
C ILE A 897 -8.45 -10.53 33.49
N MET A 898 -8.14 -9.25 33.40
CA MET A 898 -7.19 -8.60 34.31
C MET A 898 -7.80 -8.30 35.67
N ASN A 899 -9.14 -8.28 35.78
CA ASN A 899 -9.88 -7.78 36.94
C ASN A 899 -9.39 -6.37 37.34
N THR A 900 -9.27 -5.49 36.36
CA THR A 900 -8.74 -4.14 36.55
C THR A 900 -9.37 -3.20 35.51
N PRO A 901 -9.83 -1.99 35.90
CA PRO A 901 -10.34 -1.02 34.94
C PRO A 901 -9.31 -0.67 33.87
N VAL A 902 -9.76 -0.54 32.62
CA VAL A 902 -8.94 -0.17 31.47
C VAL A 902 -9.45 1.14 30.85
N ILE A 903 -8.54 1.95 30.31
CA ILE A 903 -8.86 3.17 29.56
C ILE A 903 -7.81 3.43 28.48
N CYS A 904 -8.19 3.98 27.33
CA CYS A 904 -7.28 4.38 26.27
C CYS A 904 -6.80 5.82 26.44
N THR A 905 -5.63 6.14 25.87
CA THR A 905 -5.19 7.52 25.66
C THR A 905 -5.83 8.09 24.39
N ASP A 906 -6.07 9.41 24.35
CA ASP A 906 -6.59 10.06 23.13
C ASP A 906 -5.55 10.02 21.99
N HIS A 907 -4.27 10.11 22.34
CA HIS A 907 -3.17 10.04 21.39
C HIS A 907 -2.71 8.59 21.21
N ALA A 908 -2.59 8.17 19.95
CA ALA A 908 -2.12 6.82 19.60
C ALA A 908 -0.60 6.64 19.81
N GLU A 909 0.18 7.72 19.68
CA GLU A 909 1.65 7.72 19.72
C GLU A 909 2.20 8.05 21.12
N ALA A 910 1.91 7.20 22.11
CA ALA A 910 2.29 7.43 23.50
C ALA A 910 3.80 7.64 23.71
N ALA A 911 4.66 6.92 22.99
CA ALA A 911 6.11 7.06 23.13
C ALA A 911 6.62 8.45 22.67
N ALA A 912 6.14 8.94 21.53
CA ALA A 912 6.50 10.28 21.05
C ALA A 912 5.96 11.37 22.00
N LEU A 913 4.76 11.19 22.56
CA LEU A 913 4.18 12.14 23.52
C LEU A 913 5.01 12.17 24.81
N GLY A 914 5.41 11.01 25.31
CA GLY A 914 6.28 10.92 26.49
C GLY A 914 7.64 11.60 26.30
N ALA A 915 8.22 11.47 25.10
CA ALA A 915 9.46 12.17 24.76
C ALA A 915 9.28 13.70 24.77
N ALA A 916 8.19 14.21 24.20
CA ALA A 916 7.88 15.64 24.24
C ALA A 916 7.64 16.16 25.69
N ILE A 917 6.94 15.39 26.51
CA ILE A 917 6.72 15.70 27.93
C ILE A 917 8.05 15.73 28.71
N GLN A 918 8.94 14.76 28.46
CA GLN A 918 10.26 14.74 29.10
C GLN A 918 11.13 15.92 28.65
N ALA A 919 11.03 16.34 27.38
CA ALA A 919 11.70 17.54 26.89
C ALA A 919 11.22 18.80 27.61
N ALA A 920 9.92 18.95 27.81
CA ALA A 920 9.36 20.04 28.59
C ALA A 920 9.80 20.00 30.06
N TRP A 921 9.91 18.81 30.66
CA TRP A 921 10.41 18.64 32.01
C TRP A 921 11.87 19.09 32.15
N CYS A 922 12.74 18.65 31.24
CA CYS A 922 14.14 19.08 31.20
C CYS A 922 14.26 20.60 30.98
N TRP A 923 13.48 21.15 30.06
CA TRP A 923 13.47 22.59 29.79
C TRP A 923 13.01 23.41 31.01
N SER A 924 11.97 22.97 31.71
CA SER A 924 11.45 23.65 32.91
C SER A 924 12.48 23.72 34.04
N HIS A 925 13.30 22.67 34.20
CA HIS A 925 14.43 22.69 35.13
C HIS A 925 15.51 23.69 34.71
N ALA A 926 15.85 23.76 33.42
CA ALA A 926 16.85 24.69 32.91
C ALA A 926 16.39 26.16 32.96
N ASP A 927 15.10 26.43 32.79
CA ASP A 927 14.47 27.76 32.87
C ASP A 927 14.23 28.22 34.33
N GLY A 928 14.57 27.40 35.32
CA GLY A 928 14.44 27.73 36.75
C GLY A 928 13.01 27.67 37.31
N LYS A 929 12.03 27.23 36.50
CA LYS A 929 10.63 26.99 36.92
C LYS A 929 10.49 25.71 37.73
N ALA A 930 11.28 24.68 37.39
CA ALA A 930 11.35 23.36 38.03
C ALA A 930 9.97 22.69 38.22
N GLU A 931 9.12 22.76 37.18
CA GLU A 931 7.85 22.05 37.15
C GLU A 931 8.08 20.53 37.24
N GLY A 932 7.24 19.83 38.01
CA GLY A 932 7.39 18.38 38.20
C GLY A 932 6.87 17.58 37.00
N LEU A 933 7.54 16.48 36.66
CA LEU A 933 7.09 15.56 35.60
C LEU A 933 5.63 15.10 35.79
N GLN A 934 5.20 14.87 37.03
CA GLN A 934 3.81 14.53 37.35
C GLN A 934 2.82 15.59 36.86
N GLN A 935 3.10 16.88 37.10
CA GLN A 935 2.21 17.98 36.71
C GLN A 935 2.12 18.08 35.18
N LEU A 936 3.23 17.87 34.49
CA LEU A 936 3.27 17.82 33.03
C LEU A 936 2.48 16.63 32.48
N CYS A 937 2.62 15.43 33.06
CA CYS A 937 1.85 14.25 32.65
C CYS A 937 0.35 14.42 32.91
N GLU A 938 -0.05 14.92 34.08
CA GLU A 938 -1.47 15.18 34.40
C GLU A 938 -2.10 16.19 33.44
N ARG A 939 -1.31 17.15 32.96
CA ARG A 939 -1.74 18.16 32.00
C ARG A 939 -1.78 17.66 30.56
N CYS A 940 -0.73 16.98 30.09
CA CYS A 940 -0.52 16.68 28.67
C CYS A 940 -1.00 15.28 28.25
N VAL A 941 -1.18 14.34 29.20
CA VAL A 941 -1.68 12.99 28.87
C VAL A 941 -3.21 12.99 28.92
N SER A 942 -3.83 13.10 27.75
CA SER A 942 -5.29 13.05 27.62
C SER A 942 -5.80 11.61 27.50
N LEU A 943 -6.93 11.34 28.17
CA LEU A 943 -7.56 10.03 28.27
C LEU A 943 -8.95 10.04 27.63
N ASP A 944 -9.19 9.06 26.76
CA ASP A 944 -10.48 8.88 26.12
C ASP A 944 -11.48 8.31 27.13
N GLN A 945 -12.26 9.19 27.76
CA GLN A 945 -13.28 8.79 28.75
C GLN A 945 -14.34 7.85 28.15
N SER A 946 -14.58 7.89 26.84
CA SER A 946 -15.55 7.00 26.18
C SER A 946 -15.04 5.56 26.07
N SER A 947 -13.73 5.36 26.19
CA SER A 947 -13.09 4.05 26.17
C SER A 947 -13.03 3.36 27.54
N GLU A 948 -13.34 4.08 28.63
CA GLU A 948 -13.23 3.54 29.98
C GLU A 948 -14.12 2.30 30.14
N THR A 949 -13.50 1.20 30.55
CA THR A 949 -14.15 -0.10 30.64
C THR A 949 -13.83 -0.75 31.99
N HIS A 950 -14.86 -1.10 32.74
CA HIS A 950 -14.74 -1.72 34.05
C HIS A 950 -14.94 -3.23 33.99
N PRO A 951 -14.25 -4.00 34.86
CA PRO A 951 -14.48 -5.43 34.98
C PRO A 951 -15.91 -5.72 35.43
N VAL A 952 -16.56 -6.67 34.76
CA VAL A 952 -17.87 -7.20 35.14
C VAL A 952 -17.67 -8.38 36.08
N VAL A 953 -18.16 -8.27 37.32
CA VAL A 953 -17.92 -9.26 38.41
C VAL A 953 -18.21 -10.70 37.99
N HIS A 954 -19.31 -10.94 37.26
CA HIS A 954 -19.65 -12.28 36.79
C HIS A 954 -18.68 -12.79 35.72
N ASN A 955 -18.25 -11.93 34.80
CA ASN A 955 -17.29 -12.27 33.75
C ASN A 955 -15.92 -12.57 34.34
N VAL A 956 -15.45 -11.79 35.33
CA VAL A 956 -14.20 -12.04 36.06
C VAL A 956 -14.20 -13.46 36.65
N ALA A 957 -15.28 -13.85 37.33
CA ALA A 957 -15.41 -15.19 37.91
C ALA A 957 -15.41 -16.30 36.84
N ALA A 958 -16.04 -16.07 35.69
CA ALA A 958 -16.04 -17.02 34.58
C ALA A 958 -14.65 -17.12 33.93
N TYR A 959 -14.02 -15.98 33.63
CA TYR A 959 -12.68 -15.92 33.05
C TYR A 959 -11.62 -16.53 33.95
N GLN A 960 -11.75 -16.43 35.27
CA GLN A 960 -10.84 -17.09 36.20
C GLN A 960 -10.82 -18.63 35.99
N GLN A 961 -11.96 -19.25 35.70
CA GLN A 961 -12.04 -20.68 35.40
C GLN A 961 -11.40 -21.00 34.04
N VAL A 962 -11.65 -20.17 33.02
CA VAL A 962 -11.05 -20.34 31.69
C VAL A 962 -9.53 -20.18 31.77
N TYR A 963 -9.04 -19.17 32.49
CA TYR A 963 -7.63 -18.91 32.69
C TYR A 963 -6.92 -20.05 33.42
N GLN A 964 -7.55 -20.68 34.41
CA GLN A 964 -7.00 -21.88 35.06
C GLN A 964 -6.86 -23.06 34.07
N ARG A 965 -7.80 -23.23 33.13
CA ARG A 965 -7.67 -24.23 32.05
C ARG A 965 -6.54 -23.87 31.09
N TYR A 966 -6.42 -22.60 30.72
CA TYR A 966 -5.30 -22.09 29.91
C TYR A 966 -3.96 -22.39 30.58
N GLN A 967 -3.78 -22.05 31.87
CA GLN A 967 -2.56 -22.37 32.63
C GLN A 967 -2.30 -23.87 32.74
N ALA A 968 -3.34 -24.69 32.88
CA ALA A 968 -3.19 -26.14 32.89
C ALA A 968 -2.74 -26.70 31.54
N GLN A 969 -3.16 -26.10 30.44
CA GLN A 969 -2.72 -26.46 29.10
C GLN A 969 -1.30 -25.96 28.81
N LEU A 970 -0.98 -24.75 29.27
CA LEU A 970 0.35 -24.15 29.18
C LEU A 970 1.42 -25.03 29.83
N ARG A 971 1.12 -25.67 30.97
CA ARG A 971 2.04 -26.61 31.65
C ARG A 971 2.32 -27.92 30.89
N LYS A 972 1.59 -28.20 29.80
CA LYS A 972 1.79 -29.41 28.98
C LYS A 972 2.64 -29.16 27.73
N VAL A 973 2.83 -27.89 27.39
CA VAL A 973 3.75 -27.41 26.36
C VAL A 973 5.09 -27.24 27.02
#